data_AF-A0A1F8MML6-F1
#
_entry.id   AF-A0A1F8MML6-F1
#
_cell.length_a   1.000
_cell.length_b   1.000
_cell.length_c   1.000
_cell.angle_alpha   90.00
_cell.angle_beta   90.00
_cell.angle_gamma   90.00
#
_symmetry.space_group_name_H-M   'P 1'
#
loop_
_entity.id
_entity.type
_entity.pdbx_description
1 polymer ?
#
loop_
_entity_poly.entity_id
_entity_poly.type
_entity_poly.pdbx_seq_one_letter_code
_entity_poly.pdbx_strand_id
1 'polypeptide(L)'
;MKLGIDIGSVTAKAVILDDGNNIVESRYVRTKGQPVETVLAILEELLAKYPPLLFKAAATTGTGSQLIASLLDIPFVNEITAQAAGTARFHPEVQTILEIGGEDSKLIVLQKEPGEKLPKVSDFAINGVCAAGTGSFLDQQASRMGIPIEQFGDVALKSKHPPRVAGRCSVFAKSDMIHLQQVGTPVYDIVAGLCFAMIRNFKGQVIRGRDLGKPIAFQGGVAANKGIRRALLEVLGLEEEDLIIPEHFAALGATGAALSSKESALRDNTIQRLKDYIASREYKFVTISSLQGDNYPIEIEPVKLRSEKPVEAYIGVDIGSISTNVVVIDGENRVLARRYLMTASQPIEAVKQGLLEVGKELGDRVIIKGTGSTGSGRYMTGEFFGADVIHNEITSHAKAASFVCPEVDTIFEIGGQDAKYISLQNGTIIDFAMNKVCAAGTGSFLEEQAEKLGINIKEEFGKLGLASKHPLDLGERCTVFMESQQNYCKQRGADKKDLVAGLAYSVVKNYLTKVVEDRKIGDNILFQGGTAFNRAVKAAFEAILGKKVTVPPQHDILGAIGVAMLAKEEMESSNRKTHFRGFDLASRKYELSSFECQSCSNRCEIHKVVFEGEKPLFYGSRCGKWDSTEKKEKRQSSKIPHLFEERAQALISTYPKDKPDKPNGKTVGIPRVLFFHELYPLWKGFFTELGFEVILSDPTNRHIIRQGVENIVEEPCLPIKLAHGHMLNLLEKNPDLIFMPVQCTMEKLSDDFKKSWNCPLTQSLPYLMLSSTHIKEALNAPAEKRPKMLQTVFHPDRGRAWLKKNLRKTAREAGITSSILIEKAVQAGFEAFDKFNEWQQKRGQEILSQLKPDEKAIVLIGRAYNTYDEAMTLNIPEKLRDMNVLAIPLDFLPLQAMSDEIIKAHPNMYWKAGQKILGAARMIAQDKRLFGLYVTNFNCGPDSYLLKFFSKETEGKP
;
A
#
# COMPACT_ATOMS: atom_id res chain seq x y z
N MET A 1 -32.22 -30.87 -25.38
CA MET A 1 -31.21 -29.82 -25.12
C MET A 1 -31.34 -29.30 -23.69
N LYS A 2 -30.26 -28.74 -23.13
CA LYS A 2 -30.23 -28.07 -21.82
C LYS A 2 -29.64 -26.66 -21.97
N LEU A 3 -30.14 -25.70 -21.21
CA LEU A 3 -29.63 -24.32 -21.19
C LEU A 3 -28.97 -24.00 -19.85
N GLY A 4 -27.78 -23.44 -19.88
CA GLY A 4 -27.10 -22.92 -18.70
C GLY A 4 -26.81 -21.44 -18.88
N ILE A 5 -27.08 -20.63 -17.85
CA ILE A 5 -26.80 -19.19 -17.85
C ILE A 5 -25.93 -18.85 -16.66
N ASP A 6 -24.74 -18.30 -16.90
CA ASP A 6 -23.85 -17.77 -15.87
C ASP A 6 -23.88 -16.24 -15.89
N ILE A 7 -24.47 -15.62 -14.86
CA ILE A 7 -24.45 -14.17 -14.67
C ILE A 7 -23.41 -13.83 -13.60
N GLY A 8 -22.21 -13.48 -14.06
CA GLY A 8 -21.15 -12.95 -13.22
C GLY A 8 -21.29 -11.44 -12.99
N SER A 9 -20.31 -10.85 -12.28
CA SER A 9 -20.31 -9.42 -11.93
C SER A 9 -20.30 -8.49 -13.14
N VAL A 10 -19.51 -8.81 -14.16
CA VAL A 10 -19.28 -7.97 -15.35
C VAL A 10 -19.75 -8.58 -16.66
N THR A 11 -20.14 -9.87 -16.66
CA THR A 11 -20.42 -10.65 -17.87
C THR A 11 -21.58 -11.62 -17.65
N ALA A 12 -22.41 -11.80 -18.68
CA ALA A 12 -23.38 -12.88 -18.79
C ALA A 12 -22.93 -13.86 -19.85
N LYS A 13 -23.03 -15.17 -19.55
CA LYS A 13 -22.72 -16.25 -20.47
C LYS A 13 -23.92 -17.18 -20.57
N ALA A 14 -24.15 -17.74 -21.75
CA ALA A 14 -25.15 -18.78 -21.96
C ALA A 14 -24.55 -19.93 -22.75
N VAL A 15 -24.90 -21.16 -22.39
CA VAL A 15 -24.43 -22.39 -23.03
C VAL A 15 -25.62 -23.30 -23.31
N ILE A 16 -25.68 -23.84 -24.53
CA ILE A 16 -26.65 -24.86 -24.92
C ILE A 16 -25.93 -26.21 -25.03
N LEU A 17 -26.45 -27.21 -24.33
CA LEU A 17 -25.98 -28.59 -24.42
C LEU A 17 -26.95 -29.48 -25.21
N ASP A 18 -26.40 -30.37 -26.03
CA ASP A 18 -27.15 -31.46 -26.64
C ASP A 18 -27.48 -32.58 -25.62
N ASP A 19 -28.16 -33.64 -26.07
CA ASP A 19 -28.51 -34.77 -25.22
C ASP A 19 -27.29 -35.65 -24.84
N GLY A 20 -26.16 -35.51 -25.57
CA GLY A 20 -24.84 -36.08 -25.23
C GLY A 20 -24.02 -35.20 -24.26
N ASN A 21 -24.59 -34.10 -23.80
CA ASN A 21 -23.94 -33.07 -22.99
C ASN A 21 -22.71 -32.44 -23.66
N ASN A 22 -22.71 -32.29 -24.99
CA ASN A 22 -21.72 -31.50 -25.73
C ASN A 22 -22.24 -30.07 -25.93
N ILE A 23 -21.32 -29.11 -25.98
CA ILE A 23 -21.66 -27.70 -26.21
C ILE A 23 -22.01 -27.51 -27.69
N VAL A 24 -23.26 -27.12 -27.95
CA VAL A 24 -23.75 -26.79 -29.29
C VAL A 24 -23.53 -25.32 -29.60
N GLU A 25 -23.74 -24.48 -28.60
CA GLU A 25 -23.67 -23.03 -28.77
C GLU A 25 -23.31 -22.36 -27.44
N SER A 26 -22.52 -21.28 -27.53
CA SER A 26 -22.18 -20.46 -26.37
C SER A 26 -22.23 -18.96 -26.70
N ARG A 27 -22.48 -18.15 -25.68
CA ARG A 27 -22.43 -16.68 -25.71
C ARG A 27 -21.64 -16.17 -24.51
N TYR A 28 -20.87 -15.11 -24.72
CA TYR A 28 -20.15 -14.38 -23.69
C TYR A 28 -20.31 -12.88 -23.97
N VAL A 29 -21.00 -12.17 -23.08
CA VAL A 29 -21.35 -10.76 -23.29
C VAL A 29 -21.07 -9.96 -22.02
N ARG A 30 -20.43 -8.78 -22.14
CA ARG A 30 -20.24 -7.87 -21.00
C ARG A 30 -21.55 -7.19 -20.64
N THR A 31 -21.95 -7.22 -19.36
CA THR A 31 -23.24 -6.70 -18.91
C THR A 31 -23.29 -5.18 -18.84
N LYS A 32 -22.13 -4.52 -18.70
CA LYS A 32 -22.00 -3.06 -18.49
C LYS A 32 -22.89 -2.51 -17.36
N GLY A 33 -23.16 -3.35 -16.34
CA GLY A 33 -24.03 -3.03 -15.21
C GLY A 33 -25.53 -3.16 -15.52
N GLN A 34 -25.91 -3.86 -16.58
CA GLN A 34 -27.29 -4.11 -17.00
C GLN A 34 -27.51 -5.63 -17.22
N PRO A 35 -27.44 -6.46 -16.16
CA PRO A 35 -27.45 -7.91 -16.29
C PRO A 35 -28.78 -8.46 -16.82
N VAL A 36 -29.92 -7.86 -16.45
CA VAL A 36 -31.25 -8.31 -16.89
C VAL A 36 -31.44 -8.01 -18.38
N GLU A 37 -31.11 -6.80 -18.81
CA GLU A 37 -31.16 -6.37 -20.21
C GLU A 37 -30.21 -7.20 -21.08
N THR A 38 -29.02 -7.53 -20.57
CA THR A 38 -28.04 -8.36 -21.29
C THR A 38 -28.53 -9.80 -21.45
N VAL A 39 -29.10 -10.39 -20.41
CA VAL A 39 -29.67 -11.74 -20.50
C VAL A 39 -30.90 -11.76 -21.41
N LEU A 40 -31.74 -10.71 -21.38
CA LEU A 40 -32.83 -10.56 -22.34
C LEU A 40 -32.31 -10.60 -23.79
N ALA A 41 -31.29 -9.81 -24.12
CA ALA A 41 -30.70 -9.79 -25.46
C ALA A 41 -30.13 -11.15 -25.88
N ILE A 42 -29.41 -11.83 -24.98
CA ILE A 42 -28.88 -13.19 -25.23
C ILE A 42 -30.02 -14.17 -25.48
N LEU A 43 -31.09 -14.14 -24.67
CA LEU A 43 -32.22 -15.05 -24.82
C LEU A 43 -33.05 -14.75 -26.08
N GLU A 44 -33.23 -13.49 -26.46
CA GLU A 44 -33.90 -13.13 -27.71
C GLU A 44 -33.16 -13.72 -28.92
N GLU A 45 -31.83 -13.64 -28.93
CA GLU A 45 -30.99 -14.22 -29.98
C GLU A 45 -31.06 -15.76 -29.99
N LEU A 46 -30.88 -16.40 -28.83
CA LEU A 46 -30.87 -17.86 -28.73
C LEU A 46 -32.25 -18.47 -29.01
N LEU A 47 -33.33 -17.87 -28.51
CA LEU A 47 -34.68 -18.40 -28.67
C LEU A 47 -35.27 -18.17 -30.07
N ALA A 48 -34.73 -17.20 -30.83
CA ALA A 48 -35.03 -17.07 -32.24
C ALA A 48 -34.53 -18.28 -33.06
N LYS A 49 -33.43 -18.90 -32.62
CA LYS A 49 -32.82 -20.08 -33.28
C LYS A 49 -33.30 -21.41 -32.69
N TYR A 50 -33.53 -21.45 -31.37
CA TYR A 50 -33.97 -22.64 -30.63
C TYR A 50 -35.23 -22.33 -29.82
N PRO A 51 -36.42 -22.75 -30.28
CA PRO A 51 -37.66 -22.51 -29.54
C PRO A 51 -37.63 -23.06 -28.10
N PRO A 52 -38.30 -22.41 -27.13
CA PRO A 52 -38.31 -22.82 -25.71
C PRO A 52 -38.59 -24.32 -25.47
N LEU A 53 -39.50 -24.90 -26.27
CA LEU A 53 -39.90 -26.32 -26.22
C LEU A 53 -38.75 -27.32 -26.43
N LEU A 54 -37.62 -26.91 -27.03
CA LEU A 54 -36.45 -27.77 -27.23
C LEU A 54 -35.62 -27.98 -25.95
N PHE A 55 -35.80 -27.14 -24.93
CA PHE A 55 -35.05 -27.16 -23.69
C PHE A 55 -35.76 -28.01 -22.63
N LYS A 56 -35.23 -29.21 -22.38
CA LYS A 56 -35.71 -30.13 -21.33
C LYS A 56 -35.34 -29.65 -19.92
N ALA A 57 -34.31 -28.82 -19.82
CA ALA A 57 -33.79 -28.30 -18.57
C ALA A 57 -33.11 -26.96 -18.79
N ALA A 58 -33.26 -26.04 -17.84
CA ALA A 58 -32.55 -24.78 -17.80
C ALA A 58 -32.14 -24.43 -16.37
N ALA A 59 -30.96 -23.84 -16.19
CA ALA A 59 -30.50 -23.38 -14.88
C ALA A 59 -29.60 -22.15 -14.99
N THR A 60 -29.49 -21.44 -13.88
CA THR A 60 -28.60 -20.29 -13.74
C THR A 60 -27.51 -20.53 -12.68
N THR A 61 -26.38 -19.85 -12.79
CA THR A 61 -25.32 -19.81 -11.78
C THR A 61 -24.57 -18.47 -11.80
N GLY A 62 -23.73 -18.19 -10.82
CA GLY A 62 -23.01 -16.92 -10.72
C GLY A 62 -23.70 -15.90 -9.80
N THR A 63 -23.02 -14.77 -9.56
CA THR A 63 -23.38 -13.79 -8.53
C THR A 63 -24.69 -13.03 -8.80
N GLY A 64 -25.03 -12.78 -10.06
CA GLY A 64 -26.24 -12.04 -10.47
C GLY A 64 -27.49 -12.91 -10.68
N SER A 65 -27.39 -14.21 -10.41
CA SER A 65 -28.31 -15.19 -10.99
C SER A 65 -29.57 -15.47 -10.22
N GLN A 66 -29.62 -15.15 -8.93
CA GLN A 66 -30.84 -15.39 -8.12
C GLN A 66 -32.04 -14.60 -8.63
N LEU A 67 -31.85 -13.34 -9.02
CA LEU A 67 -32.92 -12.52 -9.61
C LEU A 67 -33.42 -13.14 -10.92
N ILE A 68 -32.50 -13.53 -11.80
CA ILE A 68 -32.86 -14.08 -13.11
C ILE A 68 -33.48 -15.46 -12.98
N ALA A 69 -32.99 -16.32 -12.08
CA ALA A 69 -33.61 -17.59 -11.73
C ALA A 69 -35.08 -17.41 -11.34
N SER A 70 -35.37 -16.44 -10.48
CA SER A 70 -36.73 -16.10 -10.06
C SER A 70 -37.58 -15.55 -11.21
N LEU A 71 -37.04 -14.63 -12.01
CA LEU A 71 -37.74 -14.04 -13.15
C LEU A 71 -38.03 -15.05 -14.26
N LEU A 72 -37.22 -16.10 -14.41
CA LEU A 72 -37.40 -17.14 -15.41
C LEU A 72 -38.10 -18.39 -14.87
N ASP A 73 -38.26 -18.51 -13.55
CA ASP A 73 -38.74 -19.71 -12.86
C ASP A 73 -37.91 -20.97 -13.21
N ILE A 74 -36.60 -20.82 -13.13
CA ILE A 74 -35.62 -21.91 -13.36
C ILE A 74 -34.67 -22.02 -12.16
N PRO A 75 -34.10 -23.20 -11.88
CA PRO A 75 -33.22 -23.41 -10.73
C PRO A 75 -31.95 -22.55 -10.76
N PHE A 76 -31.50 -22.18 -9.56
CA PHE A 76 -30.19 -21.59 -9.30
C PHE A 76 -29.23 -22.67 -8.78
N VAL A 77 -28.07 -22.80 -9.42
CA VAL A 77 -27.00 -23.74 -9.08
C VAL A 77 -25.85 -22.98 -8.45
N ASN A 78 -25.30 -23.49 -7.34
CA ASN A 78 -24.15 -22.90 -6.70
C ASN A 78 -22.93 -22.88 -7.65
N GLU A 79 -22.24 -21.75 -7.71
CA GLU A 79 -21.16 -21.53 -8.67
C GLU A 79 -19.98 -22.50 -8.49
N ILE A 80 -19.58 -22.83 -7.26
CA ILE A 80 -18.48 -23.78 -7.00
C ILE A 80 -18.83 -25.15 -7.58
N THR A 81 -20.06 -25.60 -7.37
CA THR A 81 -20.54 -26.87 -7.92
C THR A 81 -20.69 -26.84 -9.43
N ALA A 82 -21.13 -25.71 -9.99
CA ALA A 82 -21.25 -25.54 -11.44
C ALA A 82 -19.87 -25.57 -12.11
N GLN A 83 -18.91 -24.78 -11.63
CA GLN A 83 -17.55 -24.78 -12.17
C GLN A 83 -16.92 -26.18 -12.10
N ALA A 84 -17.05 -26.88 -10.96
CA ALA A 84 -16.56 -28.25 -10.81
C ALA A 84 -17.22 -29.22 -11.81
N ALA A 85 -18.55 -29.19 -11.95
CA ALA A 85 -19.28 -30.06 -12.88
C ALA A 85 -18.93 -29.77 -14.35
N GLY A 86 -18.80 -28.50 -14.71
CA GLY A 86 -18.42 -28.07 -16.05
C GLY A 86 -17.02 -28.53 -16.42
N THR A 87 -16.04 -28.35 -15.53
CA THR A 87 -14.66 -28.79 -15.76
C THR A 87 -14.54 -30.30 -15.78
N ALA A 88 -15.13 -31.00 -14.81
CA ALA A 88 -15.06 -32.46 -14.69
C ALA A 88 -15.65 -33.21 -15.90
N ARG A 89 -16.58 -32.59 -16.64
CA ARG A 89 -17.16 -33.15 -17.88
C ARG A 89 -16.14 -33.27 -19.02
N PHE A 90 -15.19 -32.33 -19.11
CA PHE A 90 -14.21 -32.27 -20.18
C PHE A 90 -12.80 -32.67 -19.73
N HIS A 91 -12.48 -32.47 -18.46
CA HIS A 91 -11.18 -32.72 -17.84
C HIS A 91 -11.34 -33.42 -16.47
N PRO A 92 -11.78 -34.69 -16.43
CA PRO A 92 -11.98 -35.45 -15.19
C PRO A 92 -10.67 -35.74 -14.41
N GLU A 93 -9.51 -35.55 -15.05
CA GLU A 93 -8.17 -35.70 -14.47
C GLU A 93 -7.74 -34.52 -13.58
N VAL A 94 -8.37 -33.36 -13.73
CA VAL A 94 -8.01 -32.12 -13.01
C VAL A 94 -8.20 -32.29 -11.50
N GLN A 95 -7.17 -31.93 -10.73
CA GLN A 95 -7.20 -31.95 -9.27
C GLN A 95 -7.49 -30.57 -8.67
N THR A 96 -7.22 -29.49 -9.39
CA THR A 96 -7.53 -28.13 -8.93
C THR A 96 -8.00 -27.23 -10.05
N ILE A 97 -9.02 -26.43 -9.78
CA ILE A 97 -9.49 -25.36 -10.65
C ILE A 97 -9.06 -24.01 -10.06
N LEU A 98 -8.35 -23.24 -10.86
CA LEU A 98 -8.12 -21.81 -10.65
C LEU A 98 -9.08 -21.07 -11.57
N GLU A 99 -10.09 -20.40 -11.03
CA GLU A 99 -11.02 -19.58 -11.81
C GLU A 99 -10.74 -18.12 -11.51
N ILE A 100 -10.55 -17.29 -12.54
CA ILE A 100 -10.38 -15.84 -12.38
C ILE A 100 -11.38 -15.13 -13.28
N GLY A 101 -12.41 -14.57 -12.65
CA GLY A 101 -13.49 -13.82 -13.25
C GLY A 101 -13.25 -12.32 -13.24
N GLY A 102 -14.33 -11.54 -13.36
CA GLY A 102 -14.25 -10.08 -13.41
C GLY A 102 -13.97 -9.45 -12.06
N GLU A 103 -14.69 -9.85 -11.02
CA GLU A 103 -14.54 -9.31 -9.65
C GLU A 103 -14.31 -10.40 -8.60
N ASP A 104 -14.30 -11.66 -9.02
CA ASP A 104 -14.10 -12.82 -8.18
C ASP A 104 -13.02 -13.74 -8.77
N SER A 105 -12.34 -14.44 -7.88
CA SER A 105 -11.32 -15.44 -8.19
C SER A 105 -11.44 -16.59 -7.19
N LYS A 106 -11.36 -17.82 -7.68
CA LYS A 106 -11.68 -19.04 -6.93
C LYS A 106 -10.58 -20.08 -7.07
N LEU A 107 -10.32 -20.77 -5.97
CA LEU A 107 -9.60 -22.03 -5.92
C LEU A 107 -10.62 -23.11 -5.57
N ILE A 108 -10.69 -24.18 -6.36
CA ILE A 108 -11.53 -25.34 -6.08
C ILE A 108 -10.65 -26.57 -6.16
N VAL A 109 -10.49 -27.27 -5.05
CA VAL A 109 -9.74 -28.52 -4.97
C VAL A 109 -10.71 -29.66 -5.18
N LEU A 110 -10.34 -30.56 -6.08
CA LEU A 110 -11.12 -31.69 -6.51
C LEU A 110 -10.47 -32.98 -6.02
N GLN A 111 -11.28 -33.88 -5.47
CA GLN A 111 -10.84 -35.20 -5.04
C GLN A 111 -11.72 -36.26 -5.67
N LYS A 112 -11.07 -37.28 -6.23
CA LYS A 112 -11.75 -38.45 -6.79
C LYS A 112 -11.80 -39.57 -5.76
N GLU A 113 -13.00 -39.95 -5.35
CA GLU A 113 -13.19 -41.12 -4.49
C GLU A 113 -13.11 -42.42 -5.31
N PRO A 114 -12.60 -43.51 -4.74
CA PRO A 114 -12.57 -44.81 -5.40
C PRO A 114 -13.98 -45.26 -5.82
N GLY A 115 -14.18 -45.55 -7.10
CA GLY A 115 -15.46 -46.01 -7.66
C GLY A 115 -16.35 -44.91 -8.24
N GLU A 116 -16.05 -43.64 -8.01
CA GLU A 116 -16.79 -42.53 -8.63
C GLU A 116 -16.24 -42.12 -10.00
N LYS A 117 -17.14 -41.79 -10.92
CA LYS A 117 -16.78 -41.39 -12.29
C LYS A 117 -16.25 -39.95 -12.38
N LEU A 118 -16.75 -39.05 -11.52
CA LEU A 118 -16.41 -37.63 -11.51
C LEU A 118 -15.82 -37.24 -10.16
N PRO A 119 -14.83 -36.34 -10.12
CA PRO A 119 -14.30 -35.83 -8.86
C PRO A 119 -15.32 -34.93 -8.14
N LYS A 120 -15.23 -34.88 -6.81
CA LYS A 120 -16.02 -34.01 -5.93
C LYS A 120 -15.17 -32.86 -5.40
N VAL A 121 -15.81 -31.78 -4.98
CA VAL A 121 -15.16 -30.65 -4.31
C VAL A 121 -14.77 -31.06 -2.90
N SER A 122 -13.48 -31.06 -2.58
CA SER A 122 -12.95 -31.35 -1.23
C SER A 122 -12.67 -30.09 -0.43
N ASP A 123 -12.24 -29.02 -1.09
CA ASP A 123 -11.90 -27.73 -0.48
C ASP A 123 -12.08 -26.60 -1.49
N PHE A 124 -12.31 -25.39 -1.02
CA PHE A 124 -12.37 -24.20 -1.87
C PHE A 124 -11.96 -22.93 -1.13
N ALA A 125 -11.51 -21.94 -1.90
CA ALA A 125 -11.26 -20.58 -1.41
C ALA A 125 -11.71 -19.57 -2.46
N ILE A 126 -12.23 -18.43 -2.01
CA ILE A 126 -12.68 -17.33 -2.87
C ILE A 126 -12.00 -16.06 -2.35
N ASN A 127 -11.63 -15.13 -3.24
CA ASN A 127 -11.18 -13.81 -2.83
C ASN A 127 -12.29 -13.07 -2.04
N GLY A 128 -11.89 -12.15 -1.16
CA GLY A 128 -12.85 -11.24 -0.52
C GLY A 128 -13.46 -10.25 -1.52
N VAL A 129 -14.25 -9.28 -1.06
CA VAL A 129 -14.96 -8.26 -1.87
C VAL A 129 -14.02 -7.32 -2.67
N CYS A 130 -12.72 -7.57 -2.69
CA CYS A 130 -11.74 -6.75 -3.39
C CYS A 130 -11.51 -7.27 -4.81
N ALA A 131 -11.67 -6.39 -5.82
CA ALA A 131 -11.31 -6.64 -7.22
C ALA A 131 -9.79 -6.79 -7.47
N ALA A 132 -8.96 -6.71 -6.42
CA ALA A 132 -7.54 -7.01 -6.54
C ALA A 132 -7.34 -8.51 -6.79
N GLY A 133 -6.60 -8.85 -7.84
CA GLY A 133 -6.40 -10.24 -8.24
C GLY A 133 -7.45 -10.79 -9.20
N THR A 134 -8.29 -9.94 -9.82
CA THR A 134 -9.38 -10.33 -10.76
C THR A 134 -9.23 -9.62 -12.12
N GLY A 135 -10.10 -9.92 -13.09
CA GLY A 135 -10.09 -9.29 -14.42
C GLY A 135 -10.31 -7.79 -14.41
N SER A 136 -11.15 -7.27 -13.51
CA SER A 136 -11.42 -5.83 -13.35
C SER A 136 -10.14 -5.04 -13.01
N PHE A 137 -9.20 -5.65 -12.27
CA PHE A 137 -7.88 -5.05 -12.05
C PHE A 137 -7.12 -4.80 -13.35
N LEU A 138 -7.14 -5.76 -14.27
CA LEU A 138 -6.48 -5.65 -15.58
C LEU A 138 -7.23 -4.67 -16.49
N ASP A 139 -8.56 -4.72 -16.54
CA ASP A 139 -9.37 -3.76 -17.30
C ASP A 139 -9.03 -2.31 -16.90
N GLN A 140 -8.98 -2.03 -15.59
CA GLN A 140 -8.63 -0.71 -15.07
C GLN A 140 -7.22 -0.28 -15.49
N GLN A 141 -6.25 -1.19 -15.46
CA GLN A 141 -4.87 -0.85 -15.83
C GLN A 141 -4.72 -0.70 -17.36
N ALA A 142 -5.39 -1.54 -18.13
CA ALA A 142 -5.40 -1.51 -19.59
C ALA A 142 -5.99 -0.19 -20.11
N SER A 143 -7.16 0.21 -19.59
CA SER A 143 -7.79 1.50 -19.94
C SER A 143 -6.87 2.68 -19.66
N ARG A 144 -6.22 2.69 -18.49
CA ARG A 144 -5.28 3.76 -18.09
C ARG A 144 -4.05 3.86 -18.98
N MET A 145 -3.59 2.73 -19.52
CA MET A 145 -2.45 2.69 -20.44
C MET A 145 -2.87 2.92 -21.90
N GLY A 146 -4.17 3.06 -22.19
CA GLY A 146 -4.69 3.15 -23.54
C GLY A 146 -4.47 1.86 -24.35
N ILE A 147 -4.39 0.71 -23.69
CA ILE A 147 -4.15 -0.59 -24.31
C ILE A 147 -5.46 -1.38 -24.29
N PRO A 148 -5.97 -1.87 -25.44
CA PRO A 148 -7.10 -2.79 -25.45
C PRO A 148 -6.81 -4.04 -24.60
N ILE A 149 -7.76 -4.45 -23.75
CA ILE A 149 -7.54 -5.55 -22.80
C ILE A 149 -7.21 -6.87 -23.51
N GLU A 150 -7.73 -7.07 -24.72
CA GLU A 150 -7.49 -8.21 -25.59
C GLU A 150 -6.02 -8.30 -26.04
N GLN A 151 -5.32 -7.16 -26.15
CA GLN A 151 -3.92 -7.09 -26.53
C GLN A 151 -2.97 -7.08 -25.33
N PHE A 152 -3.49 -6.87 -24.12
CA PHE A 152 -2.71 -6.69 -22.90
C PHE A 152 -1.79 -7.89 -22.62
N GLY A 153 -2.29 -9.11 -22.84
CA GLY A 153 -1.50 -10.33 -22.68
C GLY A 153 -0.33 -10.45 -23.67
N ASP A 154 -0.54 -10.08 -24.94
CA ASP A 154 0.50 -10.14 -25.96
C ASP A 154 1.59 -9.08 -25.73
N VAL A 155 1.22 -7.91 -25.22
CA VAL A 155 2.18 -6.88 -24.81
C VAL A 155 3.08 -7.38 -23.67
N ALA A 156 2.51 -8.07 -22.67
CA ALA A 156 3.27 -8.64 -21.55
C ALA A 156 4.36 -9.63 -21.98
N LEU A 157 4.13 -10.39 -23.06
CA LEU A 157 5.07 -11.43 -23.51
C LEU A 157 6.39 -10.86 -24.05
N LYS A 158 6.44 -9.57 -24.42
CA LYS A 158 7.69 -8.92 -24.87
C LYS A 158 8.70 -8.70 -23.74
N SER A 159 8.24 -8.67 -22.48
CA SER A 159 9.09 -8.46 -21.32
C SER A 159 9.95 -9.69 -21.01
N LYS A 160 11.25 -9.51 -20.82
CA LYS A 160 12.12 -10.58 -20.28
C LYS A 160 12.24 -10.53 -18.76
N HIS A 161 12.20 -9.32 -18.19
CA HIS A 161 12.42 -9.06 -16.77
C HIS A 161 11.31 -8.14 -16.23
N PRO A 162 10.13 -8.70 -15.92
CA PRO A 162 9.01 -7.90 -15.44
C PRO A 162 9.36 -7.22 -14.09
N PRO A 163 9.15 -5.90 -13.96
CA PRO A 163 9.34 -5.16 -12.72
C PRO A 163 8.32 -5.60 -11.67
N ARG A 164 8.64 -5.33 -10.41
CA ARG A 164 7.71 -5.63 -9.31
C ARG A 164 6.68 -4.51 -9.20
N VAL A 165 5.42 -4.87 -9.42
CA VAL A 165 4.26 -4.00 -9.18
C VAL A 165 3.44 -4.57 -8.01
N ALA A 166 2.85 -3.70 -7.19
CA ALA A 166 1.89 -4.07 -6.16
C ALA A 166 0.60 -4.59 -6.76
N GLY A 167 0.22 -5.84 -6.44
CA GLY A 167 -1.00 -6.47 -6.96
C GLY A 167 -2.18 -6.48 -6.00
N ARG A 168 -2.02 -5.94 -4.78
CA ARG A 168 -3.03 -6.02 -3.71
C ARG A 168 -4.20 -5.05 -3.85
N CYS A 169 -4.07 -4.02 -4.69
CA CYS A 169 -5.11 -3.04 -4.96
C CYS A 169 -4.75 -2.24 -6.22
N SER A 170 -5.75 -1.93 -7.04
CA SER A 170 -5.57 -1.17 -8.29
C SER A 170 -5.05 0.25 -8.07
N VAL A 171 -5.22 0.81 -6.87
CA VAL A 171 -4.66 2.12 -6.51
C VAL A 171 -3.15 2.03 -6.29
N PHE A 172 -2.66 1.01 -5.57
CA PHE A 172 -1.21 0.83 -5.40
C PHE A 172 -0.54 0.48 -6.71
N ALA A 173 -1.16 -0.41 -7.51
CA ALA A 173 -0.66 -0.73 -8.84
C ALA A 173 -0.51 0.52 -9.69
N LYS A 174 -1.49 1.43 -9.63
CA LYS A 174 -1.41 2.74 -10.29
C LYS A 174 -0.19 3.53 -9.84
N SER A 175 0.00 3.73 -8.53
CA SER A 175 1.14 4.48 -8.00
C SER A 175 2.48 3.89 -8.45
N ASP A 176 2.61 2.56 -8.39
CA ASP A 176 3.80 1.84 -8.86
C ASP A 176 3.98 1.98 -10.38
N MET A 177 2.93 1.84 -11.18
CA MET A 177 2.96 2.02 -12.63
C MET A 177 3.43 3.42 -13.00
N ILE A 178 2.88 4.45 -12.37
CA ILE A 178 3.26 5.85 -12.63
C ILE A 178 4.69 6.08 -12.22
N HIS A 179 5.13 5.53 -11.08
CA HIS A 179 6.51 5.61 -10.68
C HIS A 179 7.43 4.97 -11.72
N LEU A 180 7.13 3.73 -12.16
CA LEU A 180 7.86 3.02 -13.21
C LEU A 180 7.88 3.79 -14.54
N GLN A 181 6.77 4.40 -14.89
CA GLN A 181 6.59 5.26 -16.04
C GLN A 181 7.46 6.54 -15.95
N GLN A 182 7.42 7.24 -14.82
CA GLN A 182 8.21 8.44 -14.55
C GLN A 182 9.72 8.19 -14.61
N VAL A 183 10.15 6.95 -14.34
CA VAL A 183 11.55 6.53 -14.44
C VAL A 183 11.90 5.88 -15.78
N GLY A 184 10.97 5.88 -16.75
CA GLY A 184 11.20 5.45 -18.13
C GLY A 184 11.16 3.95 -18.36
N THR A 185 10.51 3.17 -17.49
CA THR A 185 10.34 1.72 -17.67
C THR A 185 9.49 1.44 -18.92
N PRO A 186 9.90 0.52 -19.82
CA PRO A 186 9.11 0.19 -21.00
C PRO A 186 7.69 -0.27 -20.67
N VAL A 187 6.73 0.12 -21.50
CA VAL A 187 5.30 -0.21 -21.31
C VAL A 187 5.08 -1.72 -21.21
N TYR A 188 5.75 -2.52 -22.05
CA TYR A 188 5.61 -3.99 -22.01
C TYR A 188 6.13 -4.60 -20.72
N ASP A 189 7.15 -4.01 -20.11
CA ASP A 189 7.67 -4.45 -18.82
C ASP A 189 6.63 -4.14 -17.73
N ILE A 190 6.07 -2.93 -17.69
CA ILE A 190 5.00 -2.58 -16.73
C ILE A 190 3.79 -3.52 -16.85
N VAL A 191 3.33 -3.79 -18.08
CA VAL A 191 2.21 -4.71 -18.36
C VAL A 191 2.52 -6.12 -17.85
N ALA A 192 3.72 -6.64 -18.10
CA ALA A 192 4.14 -7.92 -17.54
C ALA A 192 4.22 -7.89 -16.00
N GLY A 193 4.76 -6.81 -15.42
CA GLY A 193 4.82 -6.58 -13.98
C GLY A 193 3.44 -6.64 -13.32
N LEU A 194 2.40 -6.11 -13.99
CA LEU A 194 0.99 -6.16 -13.57
C LEU A 194 0.40 -7.57 -13.63
N CYS A 195 0.66 -8.33 -14.71
CA CYS A 195 0.25 -9.73 -14.81
C CYS A 195 0.83 -10.57 -13.66
N PHE A 196 2.14 -10.41 -13.40
CA PHE A 196 2.80 -11.09 -12.29
C PHE A 196 2.31 -10.59 -10.92
N ALA A 197 2.00 -9.30 -10.79
CA ALA A 197 1.46 -8.73 -9.56
C ALA A 197 0.11 -9.35 -9.19
N MET A 198 -0.76 -9.50 -10.19
CA MET A 198 -2.07 -10.13 -10.05
C MET A 198 -1.95 -11.59 -9.60
N ILE A 199 -1.08 -12.38 -10.23
CA ILE A 199 -0.89 -13.79 -9.85
C ILE A 199 -0.21 -13.94 -8.49
N ARG A 200 0.78 -13.10 -8.15
CA ARG A 200 1.35 -13.08 -6.78
C ARG A 200 0.29 -12.75 -5.74
N ASN A 201 -0.64 -11.84 -6.07
CA ASN A 201 -1.76 -11.52 -5.19
C ASN A 201 -2.73 -12.70 -5.05
N PHE A 202 -3.10 -13.35 -6.16
CA PHE A 202 -3.92 -14.56 -6.16
C PHE A 202 -3.28 -15.68 -5.33
N LYS A 203 -1.96 -15.90 -5.48
CA LYS A 203 -1.19 -16.85 -4.65
C LYS A 203 -1.28 -16.52 -3.16
N GLY A 204 -1.08 -15.26 -2.79
CA GLY A 204 -1.11 -14.84 -1.38
C GLY A 204 -2.51 -14.75 -0.76
N GLN A 205 -3.57 -14.51 -1.55
CA GLN A 205 -4.92 -14.27 -1.03
C GLN A 205 -5.85 -15.46 -1.15
N VAL A 206 -5.75 -16.23 -2.23
CA VAL A 206 -6.64 -17.36 -2.53
C VAL A 206 -5.94 -18.68 -2.29
N ILE A 207 -4.72 -18.87 -2.81
CA ILE A 207 -3.97 -20.12 -2.64
C ILE A 207 -3.45 -20.30 -1.21
N ARG A 208 -2.88 -19.25 -0.59
CA ARG A 208 -2.41 -19.22 0.82
C ARG A 208 -1.51 -20.40 1.22
N GLY A 209 -0.65 -20.84 0.31
CA GLY A 209 0.29 -21.94 0.55
C GLY A 209 -0.34 -23.33 0.62
N ARG A 210 -1.61 -23.50 0.19
CA ARG A 210 -2.24 -24.82 0.02
C ARG A 210 -1.54 -25.61 -1.09
N ASP A 211 -1.49 -26.93 -0.92
CA ASP A 211 -1.12 -27.84 -1.99
C ASP A 211 -2.24 -27.85 -3.03
N LEU A 212 -1.88 -27.60 -4.29
CA LEU A 212 -2.83 -27.51 -5.39
C LEU A 212 -3.12 -28.88 -5.98
N GLY A 213 -2.22 -29.87 -5.86
CA GLY A 213 -2.30 -31.06 -6.72
C GLY A 213 -2.22 -30.71 -8.22
N LYS A 214 -2.03 -31.73 -9.05
CA LYS A 214 -1.83 -31.57 -10.51
C LYS A 214 -2.58 -32.69 -11.25
N PRO A 215 -3.15 -32.43 -12.44
CA PRO A 215 -3.10 -31.18 -13.22
C PRO A 215 -4.05 -30.09 -12.69
N ILE A 216 -3.76 -28.84 -13.05
CA ILE A 216 -4.51 -27.64 -12.68
C ILE A 216 -5.26 -27.09 -13.90
N ALA A 217 -6.56 -26.88 -13.81
CA ALA A 217 -7.33 -26.14 -14.82
C ALA A 217 -7.33 -24.64 -14.49
N PHE A 218 -6.91 -23.79 -15.42
CA PHE A 218 -7.08 -22.34 -15.31
C PHE A 218 -8.21 -21.87 -16.24
N GLN A 219 -9.26 -21.31 -15.65
CA GLN A 219 -10.49 -20.92 -16.33
C GLN A 219 -11.03 -19.55 -15.87
N GLY A 220 -12.15 -19.11 -16.45
CA GLY A 220 -12.67 -17.75 -16.29
C GLY A 220 -12.18 -16.81 -17.40
N GLY A 221 -12.73 -15.59 -17.46
CA GLY A 221 -12.44 -14.65 -18.55
C GLY A 221 -10.96 -14.26 -18.67
N VAL A 222 -10.23 -14.27 -17.56
CA VAL A 222 -8.80 -13.92 -17.53
C VAL A 222 -7.91 -15.01 -18.14
N ALA A 223 -8.40 -16.25 -18.28
CA ALA A 223 -7.65 -17.33 -18.92
C ALA A 223 -7.29 -17.06 -20.39
N ALA A 224 -7.99 -16.13 -21.05
CA ALA A 224 -7.62 -15.63 -22.38
C ALA A 224 -6.30 -14.84 -22.40
N ASN A 225 -5.85 -14.31 -21.25
CA ASN A 225 -4.67 -13.46 -21.17
C ASN A 225 -3.37 -14.29 -21.08
N LYS A 226 -2.62 -14.36 -22.18
CA LYS A 226 -1.35 -15.13 -22.26
C LYS A 226 -0.28 -14.65 -21.27
N GLY A 227 -0.26 -13.35 -20.94
CA GLY A 227 0.65 -12.80 -19.93
C GLY A 227 0.35 -13.32 -18.52
N ILE A 228 -0.94 -13.55 -18.21
CA ILE A 228 -1.37 -14.19 -16.96
C ILE A 228 -1.04 -15.68 -16.95
N ARG A 229 -1.22 -16.40 -18.07
CA ARG A 229 -0.78 -17.80 -18.19
C ARG A 229 0.71 -17.94 -17.88
N ARG A 230 1.55 -17.12 -18.52
CA ARG A 230 3.00 -17.08 -18.23
C ARG A 230 3.27 -16.79 -16.75
N ALA A 231 2.59 -15.80 -16.17
CA ALA A 231 2.75 -15.45 -14.77
C ALA A 231 2.35 -16.60 -13.83
N LEU A 232 1.31 -17.39 -14.14
CA LEU A 232 0.92 -18.59 -13.38
C LEU A 232 2.04 -19.62 -13.36
N LEU A 233 2.59 -19.95 -14.53
CA LEU A 233 3.70 -20.91 -14.66
C LEU A 233 4.91 -20.47 -13.83
N GLU A 234 5.37 -19.24 -14.02
CA GLU A 234 6.58 -18.75 -13.34
C GLU A 234 6.39 -18.50 -11.83
N VAL A 235 5.24 -17.99 -11.38
CA VAL A 235 5.01 -17.65 -9.96
C VAL A 235 4.66 -18.89 -9.13
N LEU A 236 4.02 -19.89 -9.73
CA LEU A 236 3.67 -21.14 -9.07
C LEU A 236 4.71 -22.25 -9.28
N GLY A 237 5.68 -22.06 -10.18
CA GLY A 237 6.70 -23.07 -10.49
C GLY A 237 6.08 -24.30 -11.16
N LEU A 238 5.20 -24.06 -12.14
CA LEU A 238 4.50 -25.11 -12.89
C LEU A 238 5.17 -25.30 -14.25
N GLU A 239 5.23 -26.54 -14.70
CA GLU A 239 5.57 -26.87 -16.09
C GLU A 239 4.33 -26.70 -16.99
N GLU A 240 4.51 -26.62 -18.30
CA GLU A 240 3.40 -26.45 -19.25
C GLU A 240 2.38 -27.61 -19.20
N GLU A 241 2.83 -28.84 -18.92
CA GLU A 241 1.94 -29.99 -18.78
C GLU A 241 1.08 -29.97 -17.50
N ASP A 242 1.48 -29.17 -16.50
CA ASP A 242 0.75 -29.07 -15.24
C ASP A 242 -0.48 -28.15 -15.33
N LEU A 243 -0.54 -27.26 -16.34
CA LEU A 243 -1.54 -26.21 -16.47
C LEU A 243 -2.41 -26.37 -17.73
N ILE A 244 -3.67 -26.73 -17.51
CA ILE A 244 -4.66 -26.94 -18.57
C ILE A 244 -5.50 -25.65 -18.73
N ILE A 245 -5.63 -25.17 -19.97
CA ILE A 245 -6.61 -24.12 -20.34
C ILE A 245 -7.73 -24.80 -21.15
N PRO A 246 -8.91 -25.06 -20.55
CA PRO A 246 -10.00 -25.72 -21.26
C PRO A 246 -10.49 -24.90 -22.47
N GLU A 247 -10.94 -25.54 -23.55
CA GLU A 247 -11.37 -24.85 -24.78
C GLU A 247 -12.46 -23.78 -24.52
N HIS A 248 -13.42 -24.08 -23.64
CA HIS A 248 -14.51 -23.19 -23.25
C HIS A 248 -14.29 -22.53 -21.88
N PHE A 249 -13.05 -22.20 -21.53
CA PHE A 249 -12.62 -21.68 -20.23
C PHE A 249 -13.52 -20.56 -19.65
N ALA A 250 -14.12 -19.70 -20.48
CA ALA A 250 -14.95 -18.59 -20.03
C ALA A 250 -16.41 -18.96 -19.70
N ALA A 251 -16.87 -20.17 -20.07
CA ALA A 251 -18.26 -20.58 -20.04
C ALA A 251 -18.53 -21.87 -19.24
N LEU A 252 -17.50 -22.46 -18.61
CA LEU A 252 -17.64 -23.72 -17.86
C LEU A 252 -18.64 -23.64 -16.69
N GLY A 253 -18.80 -22.48 -16.06
CA GLY A 253 -19.86 -22.25 -15.07
C GLY A 253 -21.26 -22.44 -15.65
N ALA A 254 -21.55 -21.82 -16.80
CA ALA A 254 -22.82 -22.00 -17.50
C ALA A 254 -23.02 -23.46 -17.93
N THR A 255 -21.98 -24.13 -18.44
CA THR A 255 -22.01 -25.56 -18.76
C THR A 255 -22.37 -26.40 -17.53
N GLY A 256 -21.73 -26.15 -16.40
CA GLY A 256 -22.02 -26.81 -15.14
C GLY A 256 -23.43 -26.59 -14.63
N ALA A 257 -23.98 -25.39 -14.78
CA ALA A 257 -25.38 -25.10 -14.46
C ALA A 257 -26.32 -25.95 -15.31
N ALA A 258 -26.09 -26.01 -16.63
CA ALA A 258 -26.89 -26.84 -17.54
C ALA A 258 -26.80 -28.34 -17.17
N LEU A 259 -25.60 -28.83 -16.81
CA LEU A 259 -25.36 -30.22 -16.39
C LEU A 259 -26.06 -30.56 -15.06
N SER A 260 -26.11 -29.61 -14.14
CA SER A 260 -26.66 -29.78 -12.78
C SER A 260 -28.18 -29.60 -12.72
N SER A 261 -28.81 -29.14 -13.81
CA SER A 261 -30.25 -28.94 -13.86
C SER A 261 -31.02 -30.26 -13.87
N LYS A 262 -32.05 -30.35 -13.03
CA LYS A 262 -33.13 -31.36 -13.15
C LYS A 262 -34.14 -30.91 -14.22
N GLU A 263 -35.04 -31.78 -14.68
CA GLU A 263 -36.06 -31.48 -15.72
C GLU A 263 -36.90 -30.25 -15.35
N SER A 264 -36.47 -29.07 -15.79
CA SER A 264 -37.08 -27.77 -15.54
C SER A 264 -37.03 -27.00 -16.86
N ALA A 265 -38.10 -27.14 -17.65
CA ALA A 265 -38.18 -26.58 -18.99
C ALA A 265 -38.33 -25.05 -18.96
N LEU A 266 -37.82 -24.39 -20.00
CA LEU A 266 -38.03 -22.97 -20.19
C LEU A 266 -39.50 -22.69 -20.54
N ARG A 267 -40.11 -21.66 -19.95
CA ARG A 267 -41.50 -21.27 -20.26
C ARG A 267 -41.56 -20.38 -21.50
N ASP A 268 -42.65 -20.44 -22.28
CA ASP A 268 -42.82 -19.61 -23.48
C ASP A 268 -42.84 -18.10 -23.19
N ASN A 269 -43.28 -17.71 -21.98
CA ASN A 269 -43.34 -16.30 -21.56
C ASN A 269 -42.03 -15.77 -20.96
N THR A 270 -40.92 -16.52 -21.02
CA THR A 270 -39.61 -16.15 -20.46
C THR A 270 -39.16 -14.75 -20.90
N ILE A 271 -39.22 -14.43 -22.20
CA ILE A 271 -38.85 -13.11 -22.74
C ILE A 271 -39.76 -12.01 -22.17
N GLN A 272 -41.07 -12.26 -22.12
CA GLN A 272 -42.05 -11.28 -21.66
C GLN A 272 -41.84 -10.92 -20.18
N ARG A 273 -41.55 -11.92 -19.33
CA ARG A 273 -41.29 -11.70 -17.90
C ARG A 273 -40.10 -10.78 -17.64
N LEU A 274 -39.04 -10.88 -18.45
CA LEU A 274 -37.89 -9.97 -18.36
C LEU A 274 -38.27 -8.55 -18.81
N LYS A 275 -39.03 -8.41 -19.91
CA LYS A 275 -39.52 -7.10 -20.41
C LYS A 275 -40.43 -6.41 -19.40
N ASP A 276 -41.36 -7.14 -18.80
CA ASP A 276 -42.29 -6.63 -17.80
C ASP A 276 -41.55 -6.14 -16.55
N TYR A 277 -40.55 -6.89 -16.09
CA TYR A 277 -39.70 -6.46 -14.98
C TYR A 277 -38.92 -5.19 -15.32
N ILE A 278 -38.35 -5.09 -16.53
CA ILE A 278 -37.63 -3.88 -16.96
C ILE A 278 -38.56 -2.66 -16.97
N ALA A 279 -39.83 -2.83 -17.37
CA ALA A 279 -40.81 -1.74 -17.46
C ALA A 279 -41.41 -1.33 -16.10
N SER A 280 -41.57 -2.25 -15.15
CA SER A 280 -42.31 -2.05 -13.90
C SER A 280 -41.45 -1.88 -12.64
N ARG A 281 -40.12 -1.93 -12.77
CA ARG A 281 -39.19 -1.83 -11.64
C ARG A 281 -39.25 -0.45 -10.94
N GLU A 282 -39.69 -0.45 -9.69
CA GLU A 282 -39.58 0.71 -8.77
C GLU A 282 -38.44 0.52 -7.76
N TYR A 283 -37.84 1.63 -7.32
CA TYR A 283 -36.67 1.60 -6.44
C TYR A 283 -36.81 2.49 -5.21
N LYS A 284 -36.55 1.90 -4.05
CA LYS A 284 -36.37 2.62 -2.78
C LYS A 284 -34.88 2.63 -2.45
N PHE A 285 -34.21 3.72 -2.77
CA PHE A 285 -32.83 3.95 -2.34
C PHE A 285 -32.78 4.78 -1.06
N VAL A 286 -31.68 4.65 -0.33
CA VAL A 286 -31.35 5.60 0.74
C VAL A 286 -30.80 6.86 0.08
N THR A 287 -31.47 7.98 0.29
CA THR A 287 -31.12 9.28 -0.29
C THR A 287 -30.60 10.23 0.78
N ILE A 288 -29.67 11.11 0.41
CA ILE A 288 -29.10 12.18 1.25
C ILE A 288 -29.68 13.53 0.79
N SER A 289 -29.53 14.58 1.60
CA SER A 289 -29.89 15.96 1.27
C SER A 289 -29.31 16.42 -0.08
N SER A 290 -30.08 17.22 -0.82
CA SER A 290 -29.65 17.83 -2.09
C SER A 290 -28.49 18.80 -1.88
N LEU A 291 -27.56 18.84 -2.84
CA LEU A 291 -26.44 19.79 -2.83
C LEU A 291 -26.93 21.19 -3.22
N GLN A 292 -26.51 22.20 -2.46
CA GLN A 292 -26.70 23.60 -2.82
C GLN A 292 -25.36 24.20 -3.24
N GLY A 293 -25.30 24.71 -4.48
CA GLY A 293 -24.12 25.38 -5.00
C GLY A 293 -24.30 26.89 -5.00
N ASP A 294 -23.21 27.61 -4.76
CA ASP A 294 -23.09 29.04 -5.02
C ASP A 294 -22.46 29.30 -6.40
N ASN A 295 -22.73 30.47 -6.96
CA ASN A 295 -22.25 30.85 -8.29
C ASN A 295 -21.06 31.80 -8.16
N TYR A 296 -19.91 31.29 -7.69
CA TYR A 296 -18.67 32.07 -7.60
C TYR A 296 -17.86 31.98 -8.92
N PRO A 297 -17.17 33.06 -9.34
CA PRO A 297 -16.32 33.05 -10.51
C PRO A 297 -15.05 32.23 -10.25
N ILE A 298 -14.67 31.39 -11.20
CA ILE A 298 -13.35 30.74 -11.22
C ILE A 298 -12.49 31.58 -12.16
N GLU A 299 -11.67 32.47 -11.59
CA GLU A 299 -10.75 33.32 -12.34
C GLU A 299 -9.40 32.60 -12.53
N ILE A 300 -9.10 32.25 -13.78
CA ILE A 300 -7.86 31.55 -14.17
C ILE A 300 -7.03 32.32 -15.20
N GLU A 301 -7.51 33.47 -15.67
CA GLU A 301 -6.81 34.27 -16.66
C GLU A 301 -5.56 34.96 -16.07
N PRO A 302 -4.39 34.88 -16.73
CA PRO A 302 -3.20 35.63 -16.33
C PRO A 302 -3.38 37.14 -16.46
N VAL A 303 -2.58 37.88 -15.68
CA VAL A 303 -2.48 39.34 -15.80
C VAL A 303 -1.75 39.70 -17.09
N LYS A 304 -2.40 40.50 -17.93
CA LYS A 304 -1.77 41.00 -19.18
C LYS A 304 -0.71 42.04 -18.86
N LEU A 305 0.53 41.78 -19.28
CA LEU A 305 1.62 42.75 -19.23
C LEU A 305 1.31 43.96 -20.12
N ARG A 306 1.31 45.15 -19.52
CA ARG A 306 1.11 46.45 -20.21
C ARG A 306 2.39 47.28 -20.32
N SER A 307 3.51 46.82 -19.76
CA SER A 307 4.79 47.53 -19.76
C SER A 307 5.54 47.34 -21.08
N GLU A 308 6.14 48.41 -21.60
CA GLU A 308 7.08 48.36 -22.73
C GLU A 308 8.48 47.87 -22.31
N LYS A 309 8.82 47.96 -21.02
CA LYS A 309 10.09 47.46 -20.48
C LYS A 309 9.93 46.03 -19.95
N PRO A 310 10.97 45.19 -20.08
CA PRO A 310 10.97 43.86 -19.47
C PRO A 310 10.78 43.95 -17.95
N VAL A 311 9.90 43.12 -17.39
CA VAL A 311 9.65 43.04 -15.95
C VAL A 311 10.44 41.90 -15.30
N GLU A 312 10.87 42.08 -14.06
CA GLU A 312 11.46 40.99 -13.29
C GLU A 312 10.39 39.93 -12.97
N ALA A 313 10.74 38.66 -13.19
CA ALA A 313 9.81 37.55 -13.05
C ALA A 313 10.49 36.29 -12.48
N TYR A 314 9.66 35.38 -11.98
CA TYR A 314 10.08 34.15 -11.33
C TYR A 314 9.25 32.98 -11.86
N ILE A 315 9.89 31.83 -12.05
CA ILE A 315 9.22 30.63 -12.57
C ILE A 315 8.99 29.63 -11.44
N GLY A 316 7.80 29.08 -11.37
CA GLY A 316 7.49 27.94 -10.53
C GLY A 316 7.03 26.77 -11.38
N VAL A 317 7.61 25.60 -11.12
CA VAL A 317 7.23 24.35 -11.76
C VAL A 317 6.77 23.38 -10.68
N ASP A 318 5.52 22.93 -10.75
CA ASP A 318 4.96 21.90 -9.87
C ASP A 318 4.69 20.64 -10.67
N ILE A 319 5.47 19.59 -10.39
CA ILE A 319 5.49 18.34 -11.14
C ILE A 319 4.76 17.26 -10.33
N GLY A 320 3.44 17.23 -10.50
CA GLY A 320 2.58 16.19 -9.98
C GLY A 320 2.64 14.89 -10.80
N SER A 321 2.05 13.84 -10.23
CA SER A 321 1.94 12.52 -10.88
C SER A 321 0.96 12.50 -12.05
N ILE A 322 -0.04 13.39 -12.05
CA ILE A 322 -1.04 13.55 -13.12
C ILE A 322 -0.74 14.77 -13.98
N SER A 323 -0.45 15.91 -13.34
CA SER A 323 -0.30 17.20 -14.00
C SER A 323 1.04 17.85 -13.72
N THR A 324 1.54 18.61 -14.68
CA THR A 324 2.70 19.49 -14.57
C THR A 324 2.24 20.92 -14.77
N ASN A 325 2.48 21.76 -13.78
CA ASN A 325 2.09 23.15 -13.78
C ASN A 325 3.32 24.03 -13.94
N VAL A 326 3.34 24.89 -14.96
CA VAL A 326 4.40 25.88 -15.18
C VAL A 326 3.79 27.26 -15.05
N VAL A 327 4.30 28.05 -14.12
CA VAL A 327 3.79 29.39 -13.81
C VAL A 327 4.92 30.40 -13.83
N VAL A 328 4.64 31.58 -14.37
CA VAL A 328 5.53 32.75 -14.27
C VAL A 328 4.82 33.83 -13.47
N ILE A 329 5.45 34.33 -12.41
CA ILE A 329 4.97 35.44 -11.59
C ILE A 329 5.88 36.65 -11.69
N ASP A 330 5.33 37.86 -11.50
CA ASP A 330 6.13 39.09 -11.38
C ASP A 330 6.61 39.35 -9.94
N GLY A 331 7.31 40.47 -9.73
CA GLY A 331 7.75 40.92 -8.41
C GLY A 331 6.63 41.22 -7.41
N GLU A 332 5.37 41.35 -7.83
CA GLU A 332 4.19 41.50 -6.96
C GLU A 332 3.46 40.16 -6.74
N ASN A 333 4.05 39.03 -7.19
CA ASN A 333 3.47 37.69 -7.19
C ASN A 333 2.22 37.53 -8.06
N ARG A 334 2.00 38.42 -9.04
CA ARG A 334 0.89 38.29 -10.00
C ARG A 334 1.26 37.28 -11.10
N VAL A 335 0.33 36.40 -11.46
CA VAL A 335 0.53 35.40 -12.51
C VAL A 335 0.55 36.07 -13.89
N LEU A 336 1.70 36.00 -14.57
CA LEU A 336 1.91 36.55 -15.91
C LEU A 336 1.61 35.54 -17.03
N ALA A 337 1.92 34.27 -16.78
CA ALA A 337 1.61 33.16 -17.68
C ALA A 337 1.46 31.87 -16.88
N ARG A 338 0.64 30.95 -17.38
CA ARG A 338 0.43 29.63 -16.77
C ARG A 338 0.21 28.53 -17.80
N ARG A 339 0.64 27.31 -17.49
CA ARG A 339 0.27 26.07 -18.19
C ARG A 339 -0.10 25.00 -17.18
N TYR A 340 -1.20 24.30 -17.46
CA TYR A 340 -1.60 23.07 -16.77
C TYR A 340 -1.54 21.95 -17.81
N LEU A 341 -0.49 21.14 -17.75
CA LEU A 341 -0.23 20.09 -18.72
C LEU A 341 -0.43 18.73 -18.08
N MET A 342 -0.89 17.75 -18.85
CA MET A 342 -0.86 16.36 -18.38
C MET A 342 0.59 15.90 -18.38
N THR A 343 1.08 15.45 -17.21
CA THR A 343 2.43 14.88 -17.09
C THR A 343 2.56 13.66 -18.00
N ALA A 344 1.48 12.88 -18.15
CA ALA A 344 1.37 11.75 -19.09
C ALA A 344 2.59 10.82 -19.06
N SER A 345 3.14 10.57 -17.87
CA SER A 345 4.35 9.75 -17.66
C SER A 345 5.66 10.32 -18.22
N GLN A 346 5.64 11.53 -18.77
CA GLN A 346 6.79 12.18 -19.38
C GLN A 346 7.05 13.53 -18.71
N PRO A 347 7.48 13.56 -17.43
CA PRO A 347 7.64 14.80 -16.67
C PRO A 347 8.64 15.78 -17.31
N ILE A 348 9.72 15.29 -17.92
CA ILE A 348 10.68 16.14 -18.62
C ILE A 348 10.04 16.79 -19.85
N GLU A 349 9.29 16.02 -20.64
CA GLU A 349 8.62 16.53 -21.85
C GLU A 349 7.50 17.51 -21.51
N ALA A 350 6.73 17.24 -20.44
CA ALA A 350 5.73 18.18 -19.95
C ALA A 350 6.36 19.51 -19.50
N VAL A 351 7.50 19.46 -18.79
CA VAL A 351 8.25 20.67 -18.40
C VAL A 351 8.82 21.40 -19.61
N LYS A 352 9.41 20.68 -20.58
CA LYS A 352 9.90 21.27 -21.84
C LYS A 352 8.78 22.00 -22.58
N GLN A 353 7.64 21.34 -22.76
CA GLN A 353 6.48 21.90 -23.44
C GLN A 353 5.98 23.14 -22.69
N GLY A 354 5.81 23.04 -21.36
CA GLY A 354 5.30 24.14 -20.56
C GLY A 354 6.22 25.36 -20.58
N LEU A 355 7.54 25.17 -20.41
CA LEU A 355 8.53 26.24 -20.49
C LEU A 355 8.59 26.87 -21.88
N LEU A 356 8.54 26.08 -22.94
CA LEU A 356 8.52 26.57 -24.31
C LEU A 356 7.28 27.42 -24.59
N GLU A 357 6.11 26.97 -24.13
CA GLU A 357 4.84 27.68 -24.35
C GLU A 357 4.77 29.00 -23.57
N VAL A 358 5.18 29.04 -22.30
CA VAL A 358 5.23 30.29 -21.53
C VAL A 358 6.31 31.23 -22.05
N GLY A 359 7.44 30.67 -22.51
CA GLY A 359 8.52 31.44 -23.13
C GLY A 359 8.11 32.10 -24.44
N LYS A 360 7.36 31.39 -25.30
CA LYS A 360 6.77 31.96 -26.52
C LYS A 360 5.75 33.04 -26.21
N GLU A 361 4.96 32.87 -25.14
CA GLU A 361 3.97 33.84 -24.73
C GLU A 361 4.62 35.13 -24.20
N LEU A 362 5.59 35.01 -23.29
CA LEU A 362 6.18 36.17 -22.62
C LEU A 362 7.34 36.80 -23.41
N GLY A 363 8.18 35.97 -24.03
CA GLY A 363 9.35 36.38 -24.81
C GLY A 363 10.30 37.28 -24.02
N ASP A 364 10.84 38.31 -24.68
CA ASP A 364 11.77 39.26 -24.09
C ASP A 364 11.11 40.27 -23.12
N ARG A 365 9.80 40.12 -22.84
CA ARG A 365 9.06 41.00 -21.92
C ARG A 365 9.32 40.69 -20.46
N VAL A 366 10.07 39.65 -20.14
CA VAL A 366 10.40 39.24 -18.76
C VAL A 366 11.90 38.96 -18.60
N ILE A 367 12.43 39.27 -17.41
CA ILE A 367 13.77 38.90 -16.98
C ILE A 367 13.61 37.92 -15.82
N ILE A 368 14.00 36.66 -16.03
CA ILE A 368 13.88 35.64 -15.00
C ILE A 368 14.97 35.83 -13.94
N LYS A 369 14.55 36.10 -12.70
CA LYS A 369 15.43 36.36 -11.55
C LYS A 369 15.58 35.15 -10.62
N GLY A 370 14.68 34.18 -10.72
CA GLY A 370 14.74 32.96 -9.93
C GLY A 370 13.72 31.94 -10.38
N THR A 371 14.00 30.66 -10.14
CA THR A 371 13.11 29.56 -10.50
C THR A 371 13.01 28.50 -9.41
N GLY A 372 11.84 27.91 -9.25
CA GLY A 372 11.54 26.95 -8.20
C GLY A 372 10.90 25.68 -8.74
N SER A 373 11.21 24.55 -8.11
CA SER A 373 10.63 23.25 -8.46
C SER A 373 9.98 22.56 -7.25
N THR A 374 8.74 22.09 -7.41
CA THR A 374 7.99 21.37 -6.39
C THR A 374 7.20 20.18 -6.96
N GLY A 375 6.45 19.49 -6.11
CA GLY A 375 5.74 18.26 -6.46
C GLY A 375 6.62 17.00 -6.41
N SER A 376 6.06 15.89 -6.87
CA SER A 376 6.68 14.56 -6.87
C SER A 376 7.94 14.46 -7.75
N GLY A 377 7.97 15.13 -8.91
CA GLY A 377 9.06 15.08 -9.89
C GLY A 377 10.14 16.16 -9.72
N ARG A 378 10.09 16.92 -8.62
CA ARG A 378 10.82 18.20 -8.45
C ARG A 378 12.33 18.15 -8.59
N TYR A 379 12.97 17.07 -8.15
CA TYR A 379 14.44 16.99 -8.16
C TYR A 379 14.97 16.81 -9.58
N MET A 380 14.45 15.82 -10.30
CA MET A 380 14.87 15.53 -11.68
C MET A 380 14.61 16.71 -12.62
N THR A 381 13.40 17.26 -12.56
CA THR A 381 13.00 18.35 -13.44
C THR A 381 13.60 19.69 -13.03
N GLY A 382 13.73 19.94 -11.72
CA GLY A 382 14.40 21.13 -11.21
C GLY A 382 15.82 21.24 -11.72
N GLU A 383 16.62 20.18 -11.61
CA GLU A 383 17.95 20.14 -12.18
C GLU A 383 17.93 20.27 -13.71
N PHE A 384 16.90 19.77 -14.40
CA PHE A 384 16.79 19.88 -15.86
C PHE A 384 16.71 21.33 -16.33
N PHE A 385 15.79 22.15 -15.80
CA PHE A 385 15.62 23.55 -16.21
C PHE A 385 16.47 24.56 -15.42
N GLY A 386 17.16 24.12 -14.36
CA GLY A 386 18.03 24.97 -13.55
C GLY A 386 17.30 25.67 -12.40
N ALA A 387 16.48 24.92 -11.65
CA ALA A 387 15.79 25.40 -10.46
C ALA A 387 16.77 25.90 -9.40
N ASP A 388 16.53 27.11 -8.91
CA ASP A 388 17.29 27.72 -7.82
C ASP A 388 16.89 27.16 -6.46
N VAL A 389 15.60 26.85 -6.29
CA VAL A 389 15.05 26.23 -5.08
C VAL A 389 14.23 24.99 -5.40
N ILE A 390 14.31 24.00 -4.51
CA ILE A 390 13.53 22.77 -4.60
C ILE A 390 12.85 22.51 -3.25
N HIS A 391 11.55 22.79 -3.16
CA HIS A 391 10.76 22.63 -1.94
C HIS A 391 9.69 21.55 -2.08
N ASN A 392 9.25 20.99 -0.96
CA ASN A 392 8.09 20.11 -0.97
C ASN A 392 6.81 20.90 -1.31
N GLU A 393 5.80 20.19 -1.82
CA GLU A 393 4.54 20.79 -2.26
C GLU A 393 3.74 21.36 -1.10
N ILE A 394 3.82 20.77 0.10
CA ILE A 394 3.12 21.25 1.31
C ILE A 394 3.52 22.71 1.62
N THR A 395 4.82 22.99 1.61
CA THR A 395 5.36 24.34 1.85
C THR A 395 4.94 25.30 0.75
N SER A 396 4.99 24.84 -0.51
CA SER A 396 4.62 25.66 -1.67
C SER A 396 3.14 26.01 -1.64
N HIS A 397 2.26 25.03 -1.45
CA HIS A 397 0.82 25.25 -1.31
C HIS A 397 0.47 26.15 -0.12
N ALA A 398 1.08 25.92 1.05
CA ALA A 398 0.86 26.76 2.22
C ALA A 398 1.28 28.22 1.97
N LYS A 399 2.41 28.43 1.27
CA LYS A 399 2.90 29.76 0.91
C LYS A 399 1.92 30.50 0.00
N ALA A 400 1.46 29.84 -1.07
CA ALA A 400 0.51 30.43 -2.00
C ALA A 400 -0.85 30.68 -1.35
N ALA A 401 -1.36 29.72 -0.57
CA ALA A 401 -2.64 29.84 0.13
C ALA A 401 -2.63 31.02 1.13
N SER A 402 -1.56 31.17 1.91
CA SER A 402 -1.42 32.27 2.87
C SER A 402 -1.28 33.64 2.19
N PHE A 403 -0.82 33.68 0.94
CA PHE A 403 -0.77 34.91 0.16
C PHE A 403 -2.14 35.27 -0.42
N VAL A 404 -2.86 34.29 -0.96
CA VAL A 404 -4.18 34.51 -1.57
C VAL A 404 -5.27 34.77 -0.51
N CYS A 405 -5.17 34.12 0.64
CA CYS A 405 -6.09 34.25 1.77
C CYS A 405 -5.26 34.35 3.06
N PRO A 406 -4.90 35.57 3.52
CA PRO A 406 -4.07 35.77 4.71
C PRO A 406 -4.62 35.15 6.00
N GLU A 407 -5.94 35.04 6.09
CA GLU A 407 -6.68 34.47 7.22
C GLU A 407 -6.87 32.95 7.14
N VAL A 408 -6.35 32.27 6.11
CA VAL A 408 -6.48 30.83 5.93
C VAL A 408 -5.93 30.08 7.15
N ASP A 409 -6.74 29.17 7.68
CA ASP A 409 -6.34 28.28 8.79
C ASP A 409 -6.35 26.80 8.39
N THR A 410 -7.06 26.47 7.30
CA THR A 410 -7.25 25.09 6.84
C THR A 410 -7.21 25.05 5.33
N ILE A 411 -6.39 24.16 4.78
CA ILE A 411 -6.30 23.91 3.35
C ILE A 411 -6.73 22.49 3.06
N PHE A 412 -7.73 22.35 2.18
CA PHE A 412 -8.04 21.11 1.50
C PHE A 412 -7.45 21.16 0.11
N GLU A 413 -6.39 20.40 -0.15
CA GLU A 413 -5.83 20.23 -1.49
C GLU A 413 -6.21 18.85 -1.98
N ILE A 414 -7.02 18.75 -3.02
CA ILE A 414 -7.39 17.46 -3.60
C ILE A 414 -7.00 17.46 -5.08
N GLY A 415 -5.86 16.82 -5.33
CA GLY A 415 -5.31 16.59 -6.65
C GLY A 415 -5.93 15.39 -7.35
N GLY A 416 -5.27 14.95 -8.43
CA GLY A 416 -5.71 13.80 -9.20
C GLY A 416 -5.50 12.47 -8.49
N GLN A 417 -4.45 12.32 -7.69
CA GLN A 417 -4.07 11.03 -7.06
C GLN A 417 -3.88 11.11 -5.56
N ASP A 418 -3.47 12.27 -5.07
CA ASP A 418 -3.30 12.56 -3.68
C ASP A 418 -4.32 13.62 -3.23
N ALA A 419 -4.50 13.66 -1.93
CA ALA A 419 -5.35 14.59 -1.23
C ALA A 419 -4.67 14.92 0.09
N LYS A 420 -4.56 16.21 0.38
CA LYS A 420 -3.76 16.76 1.46
C LYS A 420 -4.63 17.68 2.30
N TYR A 421 -4.43 17.57 3.59
CA TYR A 421 -4.95 18.47 4.60
C TYR A 421 -3.75 19.23 5.17
N ILE A 422 -3.85 20.54 5.27
CA ILE A 422 -2.81 21.38 5.88
C ILE A 422 -3.50 22.33 6.86
N SER A 423 -3.05 22.34 8.10
CA SER A 423 -3.47 23.30 9.13
C SER A 423 -2.42 24.37 9.29
N LEU A 424 -2.86 25.62 9.29
CA LEU A 424 -2.02 26.80 9.40
C LEU A 424 -2.36 27.59 10.67
N GLN A 425 -1.32 28.14 11.30
CA GLN A 425 -1.44 29.15 12.34
C GLN A 425 -0.51 30.30 11.99
N ASN A 426 -1.07 31.49 11.75
CA ASN A 426 -0.31 32.69 11.35
C ASN A 426 0.62 32.42 10.15
N GLY A 427 0.11 31.74 9.12
CA GLY A 427 0.87 31.37 7.91
C GLY A 427 1.90 30.26 8.10
N THR A 428 2.02 29.68 9.30
CA THR A 428 2.94 28.57 9.60
C THR A 428 2.20 27.24 9.65
N ILE A 429 2.75 26.20 9.01
CA ILE A 429 2.19 24.84 9.05
C ILE A 429 2.35 24.25 10.45
N ILE A 430 1.23 23.96 11.10
CA ILE A 430 1.20 23.33 12.43
C ILE A 430 0.82 21.85 12.39
N ASP A 431 0.10 21.43 11.35
CA ASP A 431 -0.27 20.03 11.13
C ASP A 431 -0.47 19.81 9.62
N PHE A 432 -0.21 18.59 9.17
CA PHE A 432 -0.55 18.17 7.83
C PHE A 432 -0.87 16.68 7.79
N ALA A 433 -1.75 16.31 6.87
CA ALA A 433 -2.00 14.93 6.53
C ALA A 433 -2.12 14.78 5.02
N MET A 434 -1.79 13.60 4.54
CA MET A 434 -1.98 13.23 3.15
C MET A 434 -2.56 11.84 3.11
N ASN A 435 -3.45 11.57 2.16
CA ASN A 435 -3.90 10.22 1.89
C ASN A 435 -2.68 9.32 1.61
N LYS A 436 -2.45 8.34 2.48
CA LYS A 436 -1.25 7.48 2.37
C LYS A 436 -1.23 6.64 1.09
N VAL A 437 -2.42 6.29 0.59
CA VAL A 437 -2.61 5.16 -0.35
C VAL A 437 -3.89 5.26 -1.20
N CYS A 438 -4.92 5.99 -0.79
CA CYS A 438 -6.28 5.77 -1.28
C CYS A 438 -6.72 6.75 -2.38
N ALA A 439 -7.20 6.26 -3.53
CA ALA A 439 -7.76 7.09 -4.60
C ALA A 439 -9.24 7.48 -4.39
N ALA A 440 -9.91 6.89 -3.39
CA ALA A 440 -11.35 7.08 -3.14
C ALA A 440 -11.75 8.55 -2.92
N GLY A 441 -10.85 9.34 -2.33
CA GLY A 441 -11.08 10.74 -2.04
C GLY A 441 -10.38 11.69 -3.02
N THR A 442 -10.07 11.28 -4.25
CA THR A 442 -9.24 12.07 -5.19
C THR A 442 -9.89 12.24 -6.56
N GLY A 443 -9.37 13.18 -7.36
CA GLY A 443 -9.95 13.52 -8.66
C GLY A 443 -9.98 12.36 -9.65
N SER A 444 -8.99 11.46 -9.60
CA SER A 444 -8.97 10.31 -10.51
C SER A 444 -10.07 9.29 -10.25
N PHE A 445 -10.60 9.21 -9.03
CA PHE A 445 -11.79 8.40 -8.78
C PHE A 445 -13.02 9.02 -9.46
N LEU A 446 -13.20 10.33 -9.35
CA LEU A 446 -14.32 11.02 -10.01
C LEU A 446 -14.23 10.91 -11.54
N GLU A 447 -13.03 11.04 -12.10
CA GLU A 447 -12.77 10.85 -13.53
C GLU A 447 -13.11 9.43 -14.00
N GLU A 448 -12.68 8.41 -13.26
CA GLU A 448 -12.99 7.00 -13.56
C GLU A 448 -14.50 6.72 -13.47
N GLN A 449 -15.18 7.25 -12.46
CA GLN A 449 -16.64 7.07 -12.35
C GLN A 449 -17.41 7.86 -13.41
N ALA A 450 -16.92 9.05 -13.79
CA ALA A 450 -17.48 9.83 -14.88
C ALA A 450 -17.42 9.07 -16.22
N GLU A 451 -16.27 8.47 -16.54
CA GLU A 451 -16.08 7.64 -17.72
C GLU A 451 -17.04 6.44 -17.74
N LYS A 452 -17.17 5.71 -16.61
CA LYS A 452 -18.08 4.55 -16.47
C LYS A 452 -19.57 4.94 -16.56
N LEU A 453 -19.91 6.17 -16.19
CA LEU A 453 -21.25 6.73 -16.36
C LEU A 453 -21.46 7.37 -17.74
N GLY A 454 -20.40 7.46 -18.56
CA GLY A 454 -20.43 8.13 -19.86
C GLY A 454 -20.79 9.62 -19.72
N ILE A 455 -20.09 10.35 -18.84
CA ILE A 455 -20.24 11.79 -18.65
C ILE A 455 -18.88 12.49 -18.70
N ASN A 456 -18.86 13.74 -19.16
CA ASN A 456 -17.68 14.59 -19.14
C ASN A 456 -17.43 15.15 -17.72
N ILE A 457 -16.27 14.86 -17.15
CA ILE A 457 -15.91 15.30 -15.79
C ILE A 457 -15.84 16.83 -15.63
N LYS A 458 -15.42 17.56 -16.68
CA LYS A 458 -15.26 19.02 -16.64
C LYS A 458 -16.58 19.76 -16.86
N GLU A 459 -17.38 19.30 -17.82
CA GLU A 459 -18.55 20.06 -18.30
C GLU A 459 -19.88 19.64 -17.66
N GLU A 460 -20.01 18.36 -17.29
CA GLU A 460 -21.30 17.76 -16.90
C GLU A 460 -21.37 17.39 -15.42
N PHE A 461 -20.30 16.83 -14.84
CA PHE A 461 -20.35 16.25 -13.49
C PHE A 461 -20.90 17.24 -12.44
N GLY A 462 -20.30 18.44 -12.36
CA GLY A 462 -20.74 19.45 -11.38
C GLY A 462 -22.19 19.88 -11.59
N LYS A 463 -22.63 20.03 -12.85
CA LYS A 463 -24.00 20.43 -13.19
C LYS A 463 -25.01 19.34 -12.82
N LEU A 464 -24.70 18.08 -13.16
CA LEU A 464 -25.55 16.93 -12.84
C LEU A 464 -25.67 16.72 -11.33
N GLY A 465 -24.56 16.81 -10.59
CA GLY A 465 -24.56 16.67 -9.14
C GLY A 465 -25.42 17.73 -8.45
N LEU A 466 -25.36 18.99 -8.89
CA LEU A 466 -26.18 20.07 -8.36
C LEU A 466 -27.65 20.00 -8.80
N ALA A 467 -27.97 19.33 -9.90
CA ALA A 467 -29.34 19.14 -10.38
C ALA A 467 -30.10 18.00 -9.66
N SER A 468 -29.41 17.19 -8.86
CA SER A 468 -30.01 16.08 -8.12
C SER A 468 -30.89 16.58 -6.96
N LYS A 469 -32.10 16.02 -6.88
CA LYS A 469 -33.02 16.23 -5.75
C LYS A 469 -32.95 15.10 -4.72
N HIS A 470 -32.42 13.94 -5.13
CA HIS A 470 -32.37 12.73 -4.33
C HIS A 470 -30.98 12.05 -4.41
N PRO A 471 -29.88 12.73 -4.03
CA PRO A 471 -28.54 12.13 -4.05
C PRO A 471 -28.49 10.78 -3.37
N LEU A 472 -27.83 9.78 -3.97
CA LEU A 472 -27.75 8.44 -3.41
C LEU A 472 -26.63 8.32 -2.37
N ASP A 473 -26.86 7.56 -1.30
CA ASP A 473 -25.76 7.18 -0.39
C ASP A 473 -24.95 6.02 -0.98
N LEU A 474 -23.78 6.35 -1.53
CA LEU A 474 -22.85 5.38 -2.11
C LEU A 474 -21.76 4.93 -1.10
N GLY A 475 -21.84 5.41 0.15
CA GLY A 475 -20.87 5.14 1.22
C GLY A 475 -19.54 5.89 1.06
N GLU A 476 -18.63 5.73 2.02
CA GLU A 476 -17.37 6.50 2.11
C GLU A 476 -16.10 5.64 2.24
N ARG A 477 -16.16 4.34 1.90
CA ARG A 477 -15.07 3.38 2.18
C ARG A 477 -13.88 3.47 1.23
N CYS A 478 -13.84 2.64 0.20
CA CYS A 478 -12.80 2.65 -0.82
C CYS A 478 -13.44 2.66 -2.20
N THR A 479 -12.66 3.00 -3.23
CA THR A 479 -13.13 3.10 -4.62
C THR A 479 -13.95 1.88 -5.03
N VAL A 480 -13.48 0.67 -4.67
CA VAL A 480 -14.15 -0.59 -4.99
C VAL A 480 -15.53 -0.69 -4.33
N PHE A 481 -15.66 -0.42 -3.03
CA PHE A 481 -16.97 -0.50 -2.36
C PHE A 481 -17.95 0.56 -2.85
N MET A 482 -17.48 1.78 -3.08
CA MET A 482 -18.32 2.86 -3.60
C MET A 482 -18.76 2.55 -5.04
N GLU A 483 -17.88 1.97 -5.86
CA GLU A 483 -18.20 1.47 -7.19
C GLU A 483 -19.19 0.30 -7.15
N SER A 484 -19.00 -0.68 -6.26
CA SER A 484 -19.95 -1.79 -6.10
C SER A 484 -21.34 -1.26 -5.71
N GLN A 485 -21.41 -0.26 -4.83
CA GLN A 485 -22.67 0.37 -4.44
C GLN A 485 -23.29 1.17 -5.60
N GLN A 486 -22.48 1.92 -6.35
CA GLN A 486 -22.92 2.59 -7.57
C GLN A 486 -23.45 1.61 -8.61
N ASN A 487 -22.74 0.50 -8.85
CA ASN A 487 -23.16 -0.56 -9.76
C ASN A 487 -24.43 -1.23 -9.28
N TYR A 488 -24.57 -1.49 -7.98
CA TYR A 488 -25.80 -2.00 -7.38
C TYR A 488 -27.00 -1.06 -7.63
N CYS A 489 -26.82 0.24 -7.40
CA CYS A 489 -27.85 1.24 -7.68
C CYS A 489 -28.15 1.37 -9.19
N LYS A 490 -27.13 1.29 -10.04
CA LYS A 490 -27.26 1.36 -11.51
C LYS A 490 -27.97 0.13 -12.10
N GLN A 491 -27.64 -1.07 -11.64
CA GLN A 491 -28.33 -2.32 -11.99
C GLN A 491 -29.81 -2.28 -11.58
N ARG A 492 -30.11 -1.44 -10.58
CA ARG A 492 -31.43 -1.08 -10.11
C ARG A 492 -31.89 0.29 -10.63
N GLY A 493 -31.50 0.68 -11.85
CA GLY A 493 -32.14 1.79 -12.58
C GLY A 493 -32.08 3.18 -11.95
N ALA A 494 -31.13 3.45 -11.03
CA ALA A 494 -30.94 4.79 -10.46
C ALA A 494 -30.67 5.86 -11.54
N ASP A 495 -31.21 7.07 -11.34
CA ASP A 495 -30.93 8.23 -12.20
C ASP A 495 -29.45 8.64 -12.09
N LYS A 496 -28.85 8.97 -13.24
CA LYS A 496 -27.45 9.34 -13.33
C LYS A 496 -27.12 10.56 -12.47
N LYS A 497 -28.01 11.56 -12.38
CA LYS A 497 -27.76 12.77 -11.58
C LYS A 497 -27.65 12.46 -10.08
N ASP A 498 -28.45 11.51 -9.60
CA ASP A 498 -28.48 11.10 -8.19
C ASP A 498 -27.24 10.28 -7.81
N LEU A 499 -26.73 9.45 -8.75
CA LEU A 499 -25.44 8.79 -8.62
C LEU A 499 -24.29 9.79 -8.57
N VAL A 500 -24.29 10.80 -9.45
CA VAL A 500 -23.24 11.83 -9.52
C VAL A 500 -23.18 12.68 -8.24
N ALA A 501 -24.34 13.09 -7.71
CA ALA A 501 -24.40 13.79 -6.44
C ALA A 501 -23.95 12.90 -5.26
N GLY A 502 -24.33 11.62 -5.28
CA GLY A 502 -23.84 10.62 -4.32
C GLY A 502 -22.32 10.48 -4.33
N LEU A 503 -21.71 10.44 -5.52
CA LEU A 503 -20.26 10.36 -5.69
C LEU A 503 -19.53 11.59 -5.13
N ALA A 504 -20.10 12.79 -5.29
CA ALA A 504 -19.54 14.00 -4.69
C ALA A 504 -19.52 13.91 -3.16
N TYR A 505 -20.63 13.47 -2.54
CA TYR A 505 -20.69 13.19 -1.10
C TYR A 505 -19.67 12.14 -0.68
N SER A 506 -19.59 11.02 -1.40
CA SER A 506 -18.69 9.91 -1.11
C SER A 506 -17.22 10.34 -1.08
N VAL A 507 -16.77 11.14 -2.05
CA VAL A 507 -15.39 11.67 -2.10
C VAL A 507 -15.10 12.55 -0.89
N VAL A 508 -16.01 13.46 -0.55
CA VAL A 508 -15.83 14.38 0.58
C VAL A 508 -15.84 13.62 1.91
N LYS A 509 -16.83 12.74 2.14
CA LYS A 509 -16.87 11.90 3.35
C LYS A 509 -15.60 11.06 3.48
N ASN A 510 -15.12 10.49 2.36
CA ASN A 510 -13.88 9.73 2.35
C ASN A 510 -12.67 10.60 2.72
N TYR A 511 -12.53 11.77 2.10
CA TYR A 511 -11.45 12.71 2.39
C TYR A 511 -11.44 13.11 3.88
N LEU A 512 -12.59 13.50 4.42
CA LEU A 512 -12.72 13.87 5.83
C LEU A 512 -12.37 12.69 6.76
N THR A 513 -12.81 11.48 6.43
CA THR A 513 -12.60 10.29 7.28
C THR A 513 -11.19 9.69 7.17
N LYS A 514 -10.53 9.83 6.01
CA LYS A 514 -9.26 9.13 5.70
C LYS A 514 -8.04 10.03 5.61
N VAL A 515 -8.24 11.33 5.41
CA VAL A 515 -7.17 12.32 5.31
C VAL A 515 -7.22 13.25 6.52
N VAL A 516 -8.37 13.87 6.76
CA VAL A 516 -8.50 14.80 7.89
C VAL A 516 -8.53 14.03 9.22
N GLU A 517 -9.28 12.91 9.27
CA GLU A 517 -9.46 12.07 10.47
C GLU A 517 -10.06 12.89 11.62
N ASP A 518 -9.39 12.97 12.78
CA ASP A 518 -9.80 13.72 13.95
C ASP A 518 -9.15 15.11 14.06
N ARG A 519 -8.47 15.57 12.98
CA ARG A 519 -7.78 16.86 12.95
C ARG A 519 -8.76 18.03 12.95
N LYS A 520 -8.32 19.14 13.54
CA LYS A 520 -9.12 20.35 13.72
C LYS A 520 -9.31 21.10 12.40
N ILE A 521 -10.53 21.08 11.86
CA ILE A 521 -10.93 21.96 10.75
C ILE A 521 -11.29 23.35 11.32
N GLY A 522 -10.53 24.37 10.94
CA GLY A 522 -10.79 25.76 11.30
C GLY A 522 -11.96 26.37 10.53
N ASP A 523 -12.06 27.70 10.54
CA ASP A 523 -13.21 28.43 10.00
C ASP A 523 -12.91 29.02 8.62
N ASN A 524 -11.63 29.33 8.32
CA ASN A 524 -11.19 29.86 7.03
C ASN A 524 -10.61 28.74 6.17
N ILE A 525 -11.50 28.00 5.52
CA ILE A 525 -11.18 26.81 4.73
C ILE A 525 -10.94 27.17 3.26
N LEU A 526 -9.75 26.85 2.76
CA LEU A 526 -9.38 27.01 1.36
C LEU A 526 -9.36 25.65 0.65
N PHE A 527 -10.19 25.46 -0.37
CA PHE A 527 -10.25 24.25 -1.20
C PHE A 527 -9.57 24.48 -2.55
N GLN A 528 -8.48 23.75 -2.80
CA GLN A 528 -7.62 23.88 -3.96
C GLN A 528 -7.28 22.52 -4.59
N GLY A 529 -6.55 22.55 -5.70
CA GLY A 529 -6.25 21.38 -6.52
C GLY A 529 -7.22 21.22 -7.70
N GLY A 530 -7.00 20.18 -8.51
CA GLY A 530 -7.77 19.95 -9.74
C GLY A 530 -9.24 19.63 -9.50
N THR A 531 -9.60 19.05 -8.35
CA THR A 531 -11.00 18.74 -8.04
C THR A 531 -11.82 19.95 -7.61
N ALA A 532 -11.18 21.07 -7.27
CA ALA A 532 -11.87 22.29 -6.88
C ALA A 532 -12.66 22.94 -8.04
N PHE A 533 -12.39 22.55 -9.29
CA PHE A 533 -13.25 22.86 -10.44
C PHE A 533 -14.67 22.28 -10.28
N ASN A 534 -14.82 21.18 -9.54
CA ASN A 534 -16.07 20.47 -9.41
C ASN A 534 -16.95 21.10 -8.32
N ARG A 535 -17.92 21.90 -8.76
CA ARG A 535 -18.84 22.61 -7.88
C ARG A 535 -19.70 21.69 -6.98
N ALA A 536 -20.01 20.47 -7.44
CA ALA A 536 -20.72 19.50 -6.61
C ALA A 536 -19.86 19.02 -5.44
N VAL A 537 -18.54 18.89 -5.62
CA VAL A 537 -17.61 18.52 -4.54
C VAL A 537 -17.49 19.64 -3.51
N LYS A 538 -17.37 20.91 -3.94
CA LYS A 538 -17.43 22.05 -3.01
C LYS A 538 -18.75 22.07 -2.23
N ALA A 539 -19.88 21.96 -2.92
CA ALA A 539 -21.20 21.93 -2.28
C ALA A 539 -21.32 20.78 -1.28
N ALA A 540 -20.70 19.62 -1.56
CA ALA A 540 -20.68 18.49 -0.65
C ALA A 540 -19.85 18.78 0.62
N PHE A 541 -18.72 19.48 0.50
CA PHE A 541 -17.96 19.96 1.67
C PHE A 541 -18.81 20.88 2.54
N GLU A 542 -19.45 21.88 1.96
CA GLU A 542 -20.28 22.83 2.71
C GLU A 542 -21.48 22.14 3.36
N ALA A 543 -22.13 21.20 2.64
CA ALA A 543 -23.24 20.43 3.16
C ALA A 543 -22.86 19.51 4.34
N ILE A 544 -21.65 18.95 4.34
CA ILE A 544 -21.17 18.07 5.42
C ILE A 544 -20.63 18.88 6.61
N LEU A 545 -19.87 19.93 6.35
CA LEU A 545 -19.19 20.70 7.40
C LEU A 545 -20.09 21.74 8.04
N GLY A 546 -21.13 22.21 7.34
CA GLY A 546 -21.91 23.38 7.76
C GLY A 546 -21.10 24.68 7.80
N LYS A 547 -19.93 24.69 7.13
CA LYS A 547 -19.00 25.82 7.06
C LYS A 547 -18.84 26.27 5.61
N LYS A 548 -18.53 27.56 5.41
CA LYS A 548 -18.18 28.09 4.09
C LYS A 548 -16.82 27.53 3.67
N VAL A 549 -16.71 27.13 2.40
CA VAL A 549 -15.44 26.70 1.80
C VAL A 549 -15.09 27.64 0.65
N THR A 550 -13.89 28.20 0.68
CA THR A 550 -13.43 29.16 -0.34
C THR A 550 -12.58 28.43 -1.38
N VAL A 551 -12.89 28.60 -2.67
CA VAL A 551 -12.02 28.15 -3.76
C VAL A 551 -11.26 29.37 -4.29
N PRO A 552 -9.92 29.42 -4.19
CA PRO A 552 -9.14 30.58 -4.61
C PRO A 552 -9.09 30.72 -6.13
N PRO A 553 -8.80 31.93 -6.66
CA PRO A 553 -8.34 32.08 -8.03
C PRO A 553 -7.12 31.18 -8.30
N GLN A 554 -6.97 30.69 -9.53
CA GLN A 554 -5.83 29.85 -9.91
C GLN A 554 -5.63 28.60 -9.01
N HIS A 555 -6.72 28.08 -8.40
CA HIS A 555 -6.70 26.99 -7.42
C HIS A 555 -5.97 25.71 -7.86
N ASP A 556 -5.84 25.49 -9.17
CA ASP A 556 -5.25 24.31 -9.79
C ASP A 556 -3.73 24.40 -9.98
N ILE A 557 -3.13 25.57 -9.76
CA ILE A 557 -1.69 25.84 -9.96
C ILE A 557 -1.00 26.49 -8.75
N LEU A 558 -1.66 26.52 -7.58
CA LEU A 558 -1.11 27.18 -6.38
C LEU A 558 0.23 26.57 -5.92
N GLY A 559 0.50 25.29 -6.14
CA GLY A 559 1.81 24.68 -5.86
C GLY A 559 2.94 25.35 -6.64
N ALA A 560 2.73 25.58 -7.94
CA ALA A 560 3.69 26.27 -8.81
C ALA A 560 3.85 27.75 -8.42
N ILE A 561 2.75 28.45 -8.12
CA ILE A 561 2.80 29.84 -7.62
C ILE A 561 3.65 29.92 -6.33
N GLY A 562 3.39 29.01 -5.39
CA GLY A 562 4.08 28.99 -4.11
C GLY A 562 5.58 28.76 -4.23
N VAL A 563 6.00 27.82 -5.09
CA VAL A 563 7.44 27.57 -5.28
C VAL A 563 8.13 28.71 -6.03
N ALA A 564 7.44 29.43 -6.92
CA ALA A 564 7.96 30.65 -7.54
C ALA A 564 8.18 31.76 -6.50
N MET A 565 7.25 31.93 -5.55
CA MET A 565 7.41 32.88 -4.44
C MET A 565 8.58 32.51 -3.51
N LEU A 566 8.75 31.22 -3.20
CA LEU A 566 9.91 30.75 -2.42
C LEU A 566 11.23 30.99 -3.18
N ALA A 567 11.24 30.77 -4.50
CA ALA A 567 12.40 31.08 -5.33
C ALA A 567 12.74 32.57 -5.29
N LYS A 568 11.72 33.44 -5.34
CA LYS A 568 11.90 34.88 -5.20
C LYS A 568 12.58 35.24 -3.87
N GLU A 569 12.04 34.75 -2.75
CA GLU A 569 12.57 35.06 -1.40
C GLU A 569 14.03 34.60 -1.21
N GLU A 570 14.37 33.41 -1.69
CA GLU A 570 15.75 32.89 -1.63
C GLU A 570 16.71 33.71 -2.50
N MET A 571 16.27 34.10 -3.71
CA MET A 571 17.13 34.83 -4.64
C MET A 571 17.34 36.28 -4.21
N GLU A 572 16.32 36.93 -3.65
CA GLU A 572 16.41 38.27 -3.06
C GLU A 572 17.33 38.29 -1.82
N SER A 573 17.27 37.25 -0.98
CA SER A 573 18.10 37.18 0.23
C SER A 573 19.56 36.78 -0.04
N SER A 574 19.82 35.90 -1.00
CA SER A 574 21.17 35.42 -1.33
C SER A 574 21.93 36.31 -2.32
N ASN A 575 21.22 37.16 -3.07
CA ASN A 575 21.75 38.04 -4.11
C ASN A 575 22.62 37.33 -5.17
N ARG A 576 22.36 36.04 -5.41
CA ARG A 576 23.06 35.23 -6.43
C ARG A 576 22.36 35.32 -7.78
N LYS A 577 23.06 34.95 -8.87
CA LYS A 577 22.44 34.82 -10.20
C LYS A 577 21.67 33.50 -10.30
N THR A 578 20.54 33.51 -11.01
CA THR A 578 19.74 32.30 -11.25
C THR A 578 20.51 31.27 -12.07
N HIS A 579 20.28 29.99 -11.78
CA HIS A 579 20.74 28.85 -12.57
C HIS A 579 19.81 28.53 -13.75
N PHE A 580 18.75 29.31 -13.97
CA PHE A 580 17.79 29.07 -15.03
C PHE A 580 18.44 28.99 -16.40
N ARG A 581 18.12 27.93 -17.14
CA ARG A 581 18.79 27.58 -18.39
C ARG A 581 18.07 28.10 -19.64
N GLY A 582 17.01 28.88 -19.48
CA GLY A 582 16.21 29.44 -20.56
C GLY A 582 14.95 28.64 -20.86
N PHE A 583 14.10 29.20 -21.74
CA PHE A 583 12.78 28.65 -22.07
C PHE A 583 12.83 27.52 -23.12
N ASP A 584 13.83 27.53 -24.02
CA ASP A 584 14.00 26.47 -25.03
C ASP A 584 15.00 25.42 -24.56
N LEU A 585 14.48 24.25 -24.18
CA LEU A 585 15.27 23.10 -23.73
C LEU A 585 15.17 21.92 -24.71
N ALA A 586 14.64 22.12 -25.94
CA ALA A 586 14.31 21.06 -26.88
C ALA A 586 15.54 20.36 -27.47
N SER A 587 16.66 21.08 -27.62
CA SER A 587 17.91 20.56 -28.21
C SER A 587 18.70 19.63 -27.27
N ARG A 588 18.31 19.55 -25.99
CA ARG A 588 19.11 18.88 -24.98
C ARG A 588 18.80 17.39 -24.89
N LYS A 589 19.73 16.58 -25.37
CA LYS A 589 19.68 15.12 -25.28
C LYS A 589 19.99 14.64 -23.87
N TYR A 590 19.34 13.56 -23.47
CA TYR A 590 19.60 12.91 -22.20
C TYR A 590 19.51 11.38 -22.34
N GLU A 591 20.28 10.68 -21.52
CA GLU A 591 20.21 9.23 -21.36
C GLU A 591 19.71 8.88 -19.95
N LEU A 592 18.73 7.99 -19.88
CA LEU A 592 18.20 7.43 -18.64
C LEU A 592 18.72 6.00 -18.46
N SER A 593 19.19 5.69 -17.26
CA SER A 593 19.49 4.32 -16.84
C SER A 593 19.14 4.15 -15.36
N SER A 594 18.94 2.93 -14.88
CA SER A 594 18.78 2.64 -13.45
C SER A 594 19.63 1.46 -13.01
N PHE A 595 19.95 1.40 -11.72
CA PHE A 595 20.64 0.27 -11.11
C PHE A 595 20.23 0.10 -9.64
N GLU A 596 20.34 -1.13 -9.12
CA GLU A 596 20.09 -1.40 -7.70
C GLU A 596 21.33 -1.05 -6.85
N CYS A 597 21.18 -0.14 -5.90
CA CYS A 597 22.22 0.24 -4.96
C CYS A 597 22.47 -0.86 -3.91
N GLN A 598 23.58 -1.57 -4.02
CA GLN A 598 23.97 -2.63 -3.06
C GLN A 598 24.54 -2.10 -1.73
N SER A 599 24.42 -0.80 -1.45
CA SER A 599 25.19 -0.16 -0.35
C SER A 599 24.58 -0.29 1.04
N CYS A 600 23.31 -0.69 1.14
CA CYS A 600 22.65 -0.95 2.42
C CYS A 600 21.42 -1.86 2.21
N SER A 601 20.81 -2.27 3.31
CA SER A 601 19.59 -3.11 3.36
C SER A 601 18.41 -2.56 2.55
N ASN A 602 18.35 -1.24 2.34
CA ASN A 602 17.28 -0.60 1.55
C ASN A 602 17.28 -1.00 0.07
N ARG A 603 18.45 -1.37 -0.47
CA ARG A 603 18.68 -1.70 -1.89
C ARG A 603 17.85 -0.83 -2.84
N CYS A 604 18.05 0.48 -2.73
CA CYS A 604 17.29 1.47 -3.51
C CYS A 604 17.55 1.25 -4.99
N GLU A 605 16.53 1.35 -5.82
CA GLU A 605 16.74 1.56 -7.24
C GLU A 605 17.19 3.01 -7.43
N ILE A 606 18.34 3.18 -8.07
CA ILE A 606 18.96 4.47 -8.33
C ILE A 606 18.82 4.75 -9.80
N HIS A 607 18.20 5.86 -10.11
CA HIS A 607 18.08 6.36 -11.47
C HIS A 607 19.26 7.27 -11.74
N LYS A 608 19.87 7.12 -12.91
CA LYS A 608 20.96 7.91 -13.44
C LYS A 608 20.46 8.61 -14.70
N VAL A 609 20.48 9.93 -14.69
CA VAL A 609 20.24 10.78 -15.86
C VAL A 609 21.57 11.39 -16.28
N VAL A 610 21.93 11.23 -17.55
CA VAL A 610 23.12 11.85 -18.14
C VAL A 610 22.66 12.86 -19.17
N PHE A 611 22.99 14.13 -18.97
CA PHE A 611 22.83 15.17 -20.00
C PHE A 611 24.13 15.27 -20.81
N GLU A 612 24.01 15.57 -22.10
CA GLU A 612 25.16 15.72 -23.00
C GLU A 612 26.15 16.78 -22.46
N GLY A 613 27.39 16.36 -22.17
CA GLY A 613 28.45 17.21 -21.63
C GLY A 613 28.43 17.47 -20.11
N GLU A 614 27.47 16.89 -19.36
CA GLU A 614 27.35 17.09 -17.91
C GLU A 614 27.63 15.84 -17.09
N LYS A 615 27.86 16.03 -15.78
CA LYS A 615 28.01 14.90 -14.84
C LYS A 615 26.68 14.16 -14.70
N PRO A 616 26.72 12.82 -14.54
CA PRO A 616 25.51 12.05 -14.26
C PRO A 616 24.83 12.51 -12.97
N LEU A 617 23.53 12.76 -13.06
CA LEU A 617 22.69 13.00 -11.91
C LEU A 617 22.10 11.69 -11.44
N PHE A 618 22.07 11.48 -10.14
CA PHE A 618 21.49 10.30 -9.55
C PHE A 618 20.38 10.66 -8.55
N TYR A 619 19.29 9.90 -8.55
CA TYR A 619 18.18 10.05 -7.60
C TYR A 619 17.51 8.70 -7.32
N GLY A 620 16.61 8.66 -6.33
CA GLY A 620 16.00 7.41 -5.83
C GLY A 620 16.69 6.84 -4.59
N SER A 621 17.83 7.42 -4.19
CA SER A 621 18.52 7.01 -2.96
C SER A 621 17.77 7.48 -1.71
N ARG A 622 17.37 6.55 -0.83
CA ARG A 622 16.71 6.88 0.44
C ARG A 622 17.66 7.47 1.48
N CYS A 623 18.94 7.16 1.37
CA CYS A 623 20.00 7.60 2.27
C CYS A 623 20.78 8.82 1.72
N GLY A 624 20.39 9.38 0.57
CA GLY A 624 21.14 10.46 -0.08
C GLY A 624 22.54 10.08 -0.57
N LYS A 625 22.92 8.79 -0.55
CA LYS A 625 24.24 8.31 -1.03
C LYS A 625 24.52 8.74 -2.47
N TRP A 626 23.50 8.93 -3.28
CA TRP A 626 23.64 9.30 -4.68
C TRP A 626 23.36 10.78 -4.95
N ASP A 627 23.15 11.58 -3.90
CA ASP A 627 23.00 13.03 -4.02
C ASP A 627 24.31 13.71 -4.47
N SER A 628 24.20 14.94 -4.98
CA SER A 628 25.32 15.76 -5.43
C SER A 628 26.40 15.96 -4.36
N THR A 629 27.65 16.16 -4.80
CA THR A 629 28.83 16.28 -3.94
C THR A 629 28.71 17.42 -2.92
N GLU A 630 28.14 18.56 -3.29
CA GLU A 630 27.87 19.69 -2.36
C GLU A 630 26.90 19.31 -1.22
N LYS A 631 25.88 18.48 -1.50
CA LYS A 631 24.95 17.99 -0.47
C LYS A 631 25.62 16.98 0.47
N LYS A 632 26.56 16.19 -0.04
CA LYS A 632 27.35 15.26 0.78
C LYS A 632 28.34 15.99 1.69
N GLU A 633 28.99 17.03 1.21
CA GLU A 633 29.91 17.86 2.01
C GLU A 633 29.18 18.58 3.14
N LYS A 634 27.97 19.10 2.89
CA LYS A 634 27.09 19.63 3.96
C LYS A 634 26.70 18.56 5.00
N ARG A 635 26.34 17.34 4.57
CA ARG A 635 25.95 16.22 5.47
C ARG A 635 27.13 15.66 6.28
N GLN A 636 28.32 15.57 5.70
CA GLN A 636 29.53 15.09 6.38
C GLN A 636 30.05 16.05 7.46
N SER A 637 29.52 17.27 7.54
CA SER A 637 29.91 18.26 8.56
C SER A 637 29.27 18.05 9.95
N SER A 638 28.33 17.10 10.11
CA SER A 638 27.62 16.92 11.39
C SER A 638 28.46 16.18 12.43
N LYS A 639 28.81 16.85 13.54
CA LYS A 639 29.50 16.28 14.72
C LYS A 639 28.59 15.39 15.61
N ILE A 640 27.46 14.91 15.08
CA ILE A 640 26.43 14.18 15.85
C ILE A 640 26.78 12.68 15.91
N PRO A 641 26.73 12.04 17.09
CA PRO A 641 27.07 10.63 17.26
C PRO A 641 26.05 9.66 16.64
N HIS A 642 26.50 8.45 16.29
CA HIS A 642 25.71 7.38 15.69
C HIS A 642 25.10 6.44 16.75
N LEU A 643 24.24 6.98 17.62
CA LEU A 643 23.78 6.27 18.83
C LEU A 643 23.07 4.92 18.56
N PHE A 644 22.36 4.80 17.43
CA PHE A 644 21.68 3.55 17.06
C PHE A 644 22.66 2.48 16.58
N GLU A 645 23.71 2.88 15.85
CA GLU A 645 24.79 1.98 15.43
C GLU A 645 25.62 1.54 16.63
N GLU A 646 25.99 2.49 17.51
CA GLU A 646 26.67 2.19 18.78
C GLU A 646 25.89 1.15 19.60
N ARG A 647 24.57 1.33 19.72
CA ARG A 647 23.68 0.37 20.41
C ARG A 647 23.65 -0.98 19.72
N ALA A 648 23.55 -1.02 18.40
CA ALA A 648 23.55 -2.27 17.63
C ALA A 648 24.87 -3.04 17.79
N GLN A 649 25.99 -2.34 17.77
CA GLN A 649 27.31 -2.92 18.03
C GLN A 649 27.41 -3.45 19.46
N ALA A 650 27.00 -2.67 20.47
CA ALA A 650 27.00 -3.08 21.87
C ALA A 650 26.13 -4.33 22.13
N LEU A 651 24.98 -4.45 21.45
CA LEU A 651 24.10 -5.63 21.53
C LEU A 651 24.84 -6.92 21.12
N ILE A 652 25.79 -6.84 20.18
CA ILE A 652 26.58 -7.98 19.72
C ILE A 652 27.86 -8.17 20.53
N SER A 653 28.53 -7.07 20.93
CA SER A 653 29.89 -7.09 21.48
C SER A 653 29.94 -7.21 23.01
N THR A 654 28.85 -6.93 23.72
CA THR A 654 28.82 -7.02 25.19
C THR A 654 29.22 -8.41 25.70
N TYR A 655 28.88 -9.46 24.94
CA TYR A 655 29.50 -10.76 25.12
C TYR A 655 30.66 -10.93 24.11
N PRO A 656 31.91 -11.01 24.59
CA PRO A 656 33.09 -10.78 23.75
C PRO A 656 33.47 -11.96 22.85
N LYS A 657 32.94 -13.17 23.11
CA LYS A 657 33.32 -14.36 22.33
C LYS A 657 32.36 -14.54 21.15
N ASP A 658 32.91 -14.66 19.96
CA ASP A 658 32.16 -15.03 18.75
C ASP A 658 32.14 -16.53 18.50
N LYS A 659 33.08 -17.26 19.10
CA LYS A 659 33.18 -18.72 19.02
C LYS A 659 33.34 -19.35 20.41
N PRO A 660 32.84 -20.58 20.61
CA PRO A 660 33.03 -21.30 21.86
C PRO A 660 34.51 -21.69 22.05
N ASP A 661 35.03 -21.58 23.28
CA ASP A 661 36.39 -22.04 23.63
C ASP A 661 36.55 -23.56 23.42
N LYS A 662 35.45 -24.30 23.62
CA LYS A 662 35.35 -25.75 23.43
C LYS A 662 34.12 -26.04 22.56
N PRO A 663 34.26 -26.02 21.23
CA PRO A 663 33.15 -26.29 20.32
C PRO A 663 32.60 -27.71 20.53
N ASN A 664 31.27 -27.86 20.53
CA ASN A 664 30.59 -29.15 20.60
C ASN A 664 30.27 -29.72 19.20
N GLY A 665 30.76 -29.07 18.14
CA GLY A 665 30.56 -29.46 16.74
C GLY A 665 29.18 -29.12 16.17
N LYS A 666 28.32 -28.41 16.92
CA LYS A 666 26.97 -28.05 16.49
C LYS A 666 26.77 -26.55 16.48
N THR A 667 25.78 -26.15 15.69
CA THR A 667 25.35 -24.77 15.49
C THR A 667 23.97 -24.52 16.10
N VAL A 668 23.72 -23.29 16.54
CA VAL A 668 22.40 -22.84 16.94
C VAL A 668 22.03 -21.57 16.21
N GLY A 669 20.95 -21.65 15.44
CA GLY A 669 20.36 -20.54 14.73
C GLY A 669 19.48 -19.67 15.64
N ILE A 670 19.69 -18.36 15.61
CA ILE A 670 18.85 -17.36 16.29
C ILE A 670 18.41 -16.30 15.28
N PRO A 671 17.10 -16.16 14.99
CA PRO A 671 16.64 -15.15 14.06
C PRO A 671 16.64 -13.74 14.67
N ARG A 672 17.03 -12.75 13.87
CA ARG A 672 17.05 -11.31 14.24
C ARG A 672 15.65 -10.69 14.29
N VAL A 673 14.81 -11.18 15.19
CA VAL A 673 13.38 -10.81 15.26
C VAL A 673 12.94 -10.46 16.67
N LEU A 674 11.93 -9.60 16.78
CA LEU A 674 11.24 -9.30 18.03
C LEU A 674 12.20 -8.96 19.19
N PHE A 675 12.31 -9.84 20.18
CA PHE A 675 13.08 -9.65 21.40
C PHE A 675 14.58 -9.88 21.21
N PHE A 676 15.03 -10.27 20.02
CA PHE A 676 16.46 -10.29 19.66
C PHE A 676 17.13 -8.96 19.99
N HIS A 677 16.48 -7.85 19.66
CA HIS A 677 17.03 -6.49 19.86
C HIS A 677 17.18 -6.05 21.33
N GLU A 678 16.74 -6.89 22.28
CA GLU A 678 16.84 -6.66 23.73
C GLU A 678 17.58 -7.81 24.45
N LEU A 679 17.37 -9.06 24.05
CA LEU A 679 17.81 -10.25 24.79
C LEU A 679 19.00 -10.98 24.17
N TYR A 680 19.49 -10.56 22.99
CA TYR A 680 20.55 -11.29 22.29
C TYR A 680 21.85 -11.51 23.11
N PRO A 681 22.38 -10.54 23.89
CA PRO A 681 23.55 -10.79 24.73
C PRO A 681 23.40 -12.01 25.64
N LEU A 682 22.19 -12.20 26.20
CA LEU A 682 21.87 -13.36 27.03
C LEU A 682 21.99 -14.67 26.27
N TRP A 683 21.39 -14.71 25.07
CA TRP A 683 21.40 -15.89 24.23
C TRP A 683 22.79 -16.19 23.67
N LYS A 684 23.53 -15.17 23.22
CA LYS A 684 24.92 -15.30 22.73
C LYS A 684 25.81 -15.89 23.82
N GLY A 685 25.79 -15.30 25.02
CA GLY A 685 26.59 -15.79 26.15
C GLY A 685 26.23 -17.22 26.54
N PHE A 686 24.93 -17.51 26.68
CA PHE A 686 24.44 -18.82 27.05
C PHE A 686 24.84 -19.92 26.06
N PHE A 687 24.54 -19.75 24.76
CA PHE A 687 24.82 -20.80 23.79
C PHE A 687 26.31 -20.96 23.47
N THR A 688 27.07 -19.87 23.46
CA THR A 688 28.53 -19.93 23.23
C THR A 688 29.23 -20.67 24.36
N GLU A 689 28.86 -20.44 25.62
CA GLU A 689 29.44 -21.19 26.75
C GLU A 689 28.99 -22.66 26.79
N LEU A 690 27.85 -23.01 26.19
CA LEU A 690 27.45 -24.41 26.00
C LEU A 690 28.21 -25.13 24.86
N GLY A 691 29.07 -24.41 24.14
CA GLY A 691 29.89 -24.97 23.07
C GLY A 691 29.29 -24.84 21.66
N PHE A 692 28.16 -24.15 21.49
CA PHE A 692 27.54 -23.98 20.16
C PHE A 692 28.15 -22.79 19.41
N GLU A 693 28.25 -22.92 18.09
CA GLU A 693 28.44 -21.76 17.21
C GLU A 693 27.08 -21.10 16.92
N VAL A 694 26.97 -19.80 17.21
CA VAL A 694 25.71 -19.05 17.07
C VAL A 694 25.62 -18.48 15.65
N ILE A 695 24.61 -18.94 14.90
CA ILE A 695 24.32 -18.44 13.55
C ILE A 695 23.12 -17.49 13.63
N LEU A 696 23.24 -16.32 13.02
CA LEU A 696 22.13 -15.37 12.93
C LEU A 696 21.51 -15.39 11.54
N SER A 697 20.20 -15.12 11.44
CA SER A 697 19.64 -14.67 10.17
C SER A 697 20.28 -13.35 9.75
N ASP A 698 20.29 -13.07 8.45
CA ASP A 698 20.87 -11.84 7.92
C ASP A 698 20.11 -10.61 8.45
N PRO A 699 20.75 -9.43 8.48
CA PRO A 699 20.04 -8.18 8.67
C PRO A 699 18.84 -8.08 7.70
N THR A 700 17.72 -7.58 8.21
CA THR A 700 16.47 -7.47 7.47
C THR A 700 16.69 -6.77 6.13
N ASN A 701 16.30 -7.45 5.06
CA ASN A 701 16.47 -7.00 3.69
C ASN A 701 15.24 -7.36 2.86
N ARG A 702 15.16 -6.86 1.62
CA ARG A 702 14.00 -7.09 0.74
C ARG A 702 13.68 -8.57 0.51
N HIS A 703 14.70 -9.43 0.45
CA HIS A 703 14.49 -10.87 0.27
C HIS A 703 13.78 -11.47 1.50
N ILE A 704 14.26 -11.17 2.71
CA ILE A 704 13.62 -11.59 3.97
C ILE A 704 12.19 -11.04 4.08
N ILE A 705 11.99 -9.75 3.78
CA ILE A 705 10.65 -9.13 3.81
C ILE A 705 9.71 -9.86 2.85
N ARG A 706 10.18 -10.15 1.63
CA ARG A 706 9.42 -10.88 0.61
C ARG A 706 9.03 -12.27 1.08
N GLN A 707 10.01 -13.06 1.52
CA GLN A 707 9.80 -14.42 2.01
C GLN A 707 8.76 -14.43 3.15
N GLY A 708 8.86 -13.47 4.07
CA GLY A 708 7.92 -13.35 5.17
C GLY A 708 6.48 -13.01 4.77
N VAL A 709 6.31 -12.17 3.74
CA VAL A 709 4.98 -11.78 3.23
C VAL A 709 4.35 -12.87 2.36
N GLU A 710 5.15 -13.65 1.63
CA GLU A 710 4.68 -14.67 0.68
C GLU A 710 4.36 -16.03 1.35
N ASN A 711 4.89 -16.28 2.56
CA ASN A 711 4.81 -17.59 3.23
C ASN A 711 3.98 -17.60 4.52
N ILE A 712 3.09 -16.63 4.70
CA ILE A 712 2.20 -16.55 5.87
C ILE A 712 0.74 -16.79 5.46
N VAL A 713 0.02 -17.58 6.25
CA VAL A 713 -1.38 -17.99 5.95
C VAL A 713 -2.40 -16.92 6.37
N GLU A 714 -2.06 -16.10 7.37
CA GLU A 714 -2.89 -15.02 7.91
C GLU A 714 -2.26 -13.63 7.66
N GLU A 715 -2.97 -12.54 7.95
CA GLU A 715 -2.51 -11.16 7.73
C GLU A 715 -2.16 -10.42 9.05
N PRO A 716 -1.08 -10.78 9.78
CA PRO A 716 -0.69 -10.11 11.01
C PRO A 716 0.13 -8.83 10.75
N CYS A 717 0.58 -8.19 11.84
CA CYS A 717 1.48 -7.04 11.76
C CYS A 717 2.84 -7.42 11.13
N LEU A 718 3.50 -6.43 10.52
CA LEU A 718 4.77 -6.61 9.80
C LEU A 718 5.85 -7.40 10.58
N PRO A 719 6.13 -7.14 11.88
CA PRO A 719 7.15 -7.89 12.61
C PRO A 719 6.93 -9.42 12.61
N ILE A 720 5.67 -9.87 12.62
CA ILE A 720 5.33 -11.30 12.58
C ILE A 720 5.58 -11.89 11.18
N LYS A 721 5.30 -11.12 10.13
CA LYS A 721 5.64 -11.51 8.75
C LYS A 721 7.14 -11.62 8.58
N LEU A 722 7.91 -10.63 9.04
CA LEU A 722 9.37 -10.66 8.98
C LEU A 722 9.94 -11.86 9.71
N ALA A 723 9.34 -12.26 10.84
CA ALA A 723 9.79 -13.42 11.56
C ALA A 723 9.74 -14.71 10.74
N HIS A 724 8.75 -14.88 9.85
CA HIS A 724 8.72 -16.00 8.89
C HIS A 724 9.86 -15.90 7.88
N GLY A 725 10.14 -14.71 7.36
CA GLY A 725 11.25 -14.47 6.43
C GLY A 725 12.61 -14.76 7.06
N HIS A 726 12.84 -14.33 8.30
CA HIS A 726 14.08 -14.61 9.03
C HIS A 726 14.20 -16.10 9.36
N MET A 727 13.10 -16.79 9.64
CA MET A 727 13.11 -18.24 9.84
C MET A 727 13.53 -18.96 8.57
N LEU A 728 12.96 -18.60 7.42
CA LEU A 728 13.33 -19.18 6.12
C LEU A 728 14.81 -18.91 5.77
N ASN A 729 15.29 -17.68 5.94
CA ASN A 729 16.71 -17.36 5.76
C ASN A 729 17.62 -18.15 6.70
N LEU A 730 17.16 -18.44 7.93
CA LEU A 730 17.92 -19.26 8.86
C LEU A 730 17.93 -20.74 8.44
N LEU A 731 16.82 -21.27 7.94
CA LEU A 731 16.71 -22.63 7.41
C LEU A 731 17.65 -22.85 6.20
N GLU A 732 17.81 -21.84 5.34
CA GLU A 732 18.79 -21.87 4.23
C GLU A 732 20.24 -22.02 4.71
N LYS A 733 20.55 -21.57 5.94
CA LYS A 733 21.87 -21.72 6.56
C LYS A 733 22.07 -23.07 7.26
N ASN A 734 21.04 -23.94 7.24
CA ASN A 734 21.06 -25.31 7.75
C ASN A 734 21.67 -25.49 9.17
N PRO A 735 21.18 -24.77 10.21
CA PRO A 735 21.67 -24.95 11.57
C PRO A 735 21.22 -26.30 12.16
N ASP A 736 21.96 -26.84 13.14
CA ASP A 736 21.57 -28.07 13.85
C ASP A 736 20.36 -27.83 14.77
N LEU A 737 20.34 -26.66 15.42
CA LEU A 737 19.31 -26.23 16.34
C LEU A 737 18.79 -24.87 15.94
N ILE A 738 17.51 -24.60 16.18
CA ILE A 738 16.93 -23.26 16.06
C ILE A 738 16.36 -22.85 17.41
N PHE A 739 16.87 -21.76 17.98
CA PHE A 739 16.33 -21.23 19.22
C PHE A 739 15.25 -20.17 18.93
N MET A 740 14.01 -20.55 19.21
CA MET A 740 12.82 -19.71 19.00
C MET A 740 11.90 -19.81 20.24
N PRO A 741 12.22 -19.06 21.31
CA PRO A 741 11.52 -19.17 22.57
C PRO A 741 10.08 -18.64 22.52
N VAL A 742 9.22 -19.18 23.38
CA VAL A 742 7.88 -18.62 23.66
C VAL A 742 8.06 -17.53 24.73
N GLN A 743 8.22 -16.27 24.28
CA GLN A 743 8.48 -15.14 25.17
C GLN A 743 7.18 -14.49 25.68
N CYS A 744 6.65 -14.98 26.79
CA CYS A 744 5.36 -14.54 27.33
C CYS A 744 5.39 -13.14 27.96
N THR A 745 6.41 -12.87 28.78
CA THR A 745 6.57 -11.61 29.54
C THR A 745 7.98 -11.05 29.37
N MET A 746 8.27 -9.91 29.96
CA MET A 746 9.61 -9.31 30.08
C MET A 746 9.86 -8.87 31.53
N GLU A 747 11.10 -8.56 31.91
CA GLU A 747 11.36 -7.99 33.25
C GLU A 747 10.54 -6.70 33.42
N LYS A 748 9.88 -6.52 34.57
CA LYS A 748 9.05 -5.34 34.83
C LYS A 748 9.90 -4.07 34.88
N LEU A 749 9.34 -2.91 34.56
CA LEU A 749 10.07 -1.63 34.71
C LEU A 749 10.32 -1.26 36.18
N SER A 750 9.36 -1.61 37.05
CA SER A 750 9.44 -1.54 38.50
C SER A 750 8.71 -2.75 39.08
N ASP A 751 9.10 -3.20 40.27
CA ASP A 751 8.46 -4.34 40.91
C ASP A 751 7.00 -4.12 41.27
N ASP A 752 6.57 -2.86 41.39
CA ASP A 752 5.21 -2.45 41.70
C ASP A 752 4.23 -2.63 40.55
N PHE A 753 4.72 -2.79 39.30
CA PHE A 753 3.85 -3.20 38.20
C PHE A 753 3.37 -4.65 38.43
N LYS A 754 2.06 -4.88 38.30
CA LYS A 754 1.49 -6.23 38.50
C LYS A 754 1.96 -7.25 37.47
N LYS A 755 2.15 -6.82 36.21
CA LYS A 755 2.45 -7.67 35.04
C LYS A 755 3.22 -6.91 33.96
N SER A 756 3.88 -7.65 33.06
CA SER A 756 4.68 -7.12 31.93
C SER A 756 4.57 -8.04 30.70
N TRP A 757 3.33 -8.30 30.29
CA TRP A 757 2.99 -9.15 29.15
C TRP A 757 3.50 -8.58 27.82
N ASN A 758 3.80 -9.50 26.90
CA ASN A 758 4.02 -9.22 25.49
C ASN A 758 2.75 -9.46 24.67
N CYS A 759 2.66 -8.89 23.47
CA CYS A 759 1.52 -9.08 22.56
C CYS A 759 1.25 -10.58 22.29
N PRO A 760 0.00 -11.07 22.30
CA PRO A 760 -0.32 -12.48 22.03
C PRO A 760 0.34 -13.03 20.76
N LEU A 761 0.34 -12.26 19.66
CA LEU A 761 1.01 -12.66 18.41
C LEU A 761 2.52 -12.91 18.59
N THR A 762 3.19 -12.10 19.41
CA THR A 762 4.62 -12.28 19.70
C THR A 762 4.88 -13.46 20.63
N GLN A 763 3.93 -13.77 21.54
CA GLN A 763 4.03 -14.94 22.41
C GLN A 763 3.84 -16.24 21.60
N SER A 764 2.86 -16.26 20.70
CA SER A 764 2.52 -17.43 19.90
C SER A 764 3.40 -17.61 18.65
N LEU A 765 4.40 -16.74 18.43
CA LEU A 765 5.22 -16.76 17.22
C LEU A 765 5.80 -18.15 16.87
N PRO A 766 6.36 -18.93 17.82
CA PRO A 766 6.92 -20.24 17.48
C PRO A 766 5.87 -21.22 16.91
N TYR A 767 4.59 -21.04 17.27
CA TYR A 767 3.48 -21.85 16.77
C TYR A 767 2.91 -21.28 15.46
N LEU A 768 2.81 -19.95 15.35
CA LEU A 768 2.36 -19.28 14.12
C LEU A 768 3.25 -19.63 12.93
N MET A 769 4.57 -19.78 13.16
CA MET A 769 5.51 -20.21 12.11
C MET A 769 5.17 -21.56 11.48
N LEU A 770 4.53 -22.47 12.22
CA LEU A 770 4.15 -23.79 11.73
C LEU A 770 2.90 -23.75 10.82
N SER A 771 2.24 -22.61 10.70
CA SER A 771 1.19 -22.40 9.69
C SER A 771 1.76 -22.33 8.28
N SER A 772 3.03 -21.94 8.13
CA SER A 772 3.72 -21.92 6.85
C SER A 772 4.10 -23.34 6.42
N THR A 773 3.64 -23.77 5.25
CA THR A 773 3.95 -25.10 4.70
C THR A 773 5.44 -25.32 4.54
N HIS A 774 6.18 -24.36 3.95
CA HIS A 774 7.64 -24.45 3.79
C HIS A 774 8.38 -24.62 5.13
N ILE A 775 8.02 -23.82 6.15
CA ILE A 775 8.65 -23.94 7.47
C ILE A 775 8.29 -25.29 8.11
N LYS A 776 7.02 -25.70 8.02
CA LYS A 776 6.53 -26.97 8.55
C LYS A 776 7.21 -28.17 7.88
N GLU A 777 7.42 -28.14 6.58
CA GLU A 777 8.11 -29.18 5.81
C GLU A 777 9.59 -29.25 6.19
N ALA A 778 10.29 -28.11 6.21
CA ALA A 778 11.69 -28.06 6.64
C ALA A 778 11.88 -28.60 8.06
N LEU A 779 10.95 -28.26 8.97
CA LEU A 779 10.94 -28.76 10.34
C LEU A 779 10.40 -30.18 10.50
N ASN A 780 9.91 -30.84 9.46
CA ASN A 780 9.47 -32.24 9.46
C ASN A 780 10.28 -33.13 8.51
N ALA A 781 11.34 -32.58 7.90
CA ALA A 781 12.26 -33.31 7.06
C ALA A 781 12.90 -34.51 7.80
N PRO A 782 13.48 -35.49 7.08
CA PRO A 782 14.24 -36.58 7.70
C PRO A 782 15.29 -36.06 8.68
N ALA A 783 15.55 -36.81 9.76
CA ALA A 783 16.33 -36.36 10.92
C ALA A 783 17.73 -35.80 10.56
N GLU A 784 18.35 -36.32 9.51
CA GLU A 784 19.67 -35.90 9.00
C GLU A 784 19.70 -34.48 8.40
N LYS A 785 18.54 -33.96 7.97
CA LYS A 785 18.39 -32.64 7.34
C LYS A 785 17.49 -31.69 8.14
N ARG A 786 17.05 -32.11 9.33
CA ARG A 786 16.03 -31.41 10.12
C ARG A 786 16.66 -30.63 11.28
N PRO A 787 16.58 -29.28 11.28
CA PRO A 787 16.91 -28.52 12.48
C PRO A 787 15.94 -28.85 13.61
N LYS A 788 16.47 -29.07 14.83
CA LYS A 788 15.62 -29.19 16.02
C LYS A 788 15.31 -27.81 16.58
N MET A 789 14.01 -27.47 16.64
CA MET A 789 13.57 -26.19 17.21
C MET A 789 13.43 -26.28 18.74
N LEU A 790 14.05 -25.34 19.45
CA LEU A 790 13.97 -25.15 20.90
C LEU A 790 12.93 -24.07 21.21
N GLN A 791 11.79 -24.48 21.78
CA GLN A 791 10.61 -23.62 22.04
C GLN A 791 10.34 -23.42 23.53
N THR A 792 11.39 -23.32 24.35
CA THR A 792 11.20 -23.17 25.79
C THR A 792 10.39 -21.91 26.13
N VAL A 793 9.49 -22.02 27.10
CA VAL A 793 8.63 -20.92 27.56
C VAL A 793 9.39 -20.04 28.55
N PHE A 794 9.35 -18.72 28.33
CA PHE A 794 9.99 -17.74 29.18
C PHE A 794 9.00 -16.74 29.79
N HIS A 795 9.05 -16.61 31.12
CA HIS A 795 8.35 -15.63 31.93
C HIS A 795 9.32 -14.83 32.82
N PRO A 796 10.08 -13.87 32.28
CA PRO A 796 11.00 -13.04 33.07
C PRO A 796 10.36 -12.29 34.24
N ASP A 797 9.08 -11.95 34.16
CA ASP A 797 8.34 -11.32 35.26
C ASP A 797 8.20 -12.19 36.52
N ARG A 798 8.50 -13.50 36.42
CA ARG A 798 8.57 -14.44 37.57
C ARG A 798 9.95 -14.46 38.25
N GLY A 799 10.89 -13.63 37.78
CA GLY A 799 12.22 -13.47 38.37
C GLY A 799 13.27 -14.48 37.88
N ARG A 800 14.53 -14.18 38.18
CA ARG A 800 15.70 -14.91 37.65
C ARG A 800 15.77 -16.37 38.05
N ALA A 801 15.34 -16.74 39.26
CA ALA A 801 15.34 -18.14 39.68
C ALA A 801 14.50 -19.03 38.74
N TRP A 802 13.33 -18.53 38.32
CA TRP A 802 12.45 -19.20 37.38
C TRP A 802 13.08 -19.27 35.97
N LEU A 803 13.71 -18.18 35.52
CA LEU A 803 14.42 -18.15 34.24
C LEU A 803 15.61 -19.13 34.20
N LYS A 804 16.44 -19.16 35.25
CA LYS A 804 17.58 -20.10 35.38
C LYS A 804 17.10 -21.56 35.27
N LYS A 805 15.95 -21.89 35.88
CA LYS A 805 15.35 -23.23 35.75
C LYS A 805 14.99 -23.56 34.29
N ASN A 806 14.44 -22.62 33.55
CA ASN A 806 14.06 -22.84 32.14
C ASN A 806 15.28 -22.89 31.23
N LEU A 807 16.31 -22.05 31.45
CA LEU A 807 17.57 -22.14 30.72
C LEU A 807 18.24 -23.51 30.91
N ARG A 808 18.26 -24.05 32.14
CA ARG A 808 18.75 -25.41 32.40
C ARG A 808 17.97 -26.46 31.59
N LYS A 809 16.65 -26.28 31.49
CA LYS A 809 15.80 -27.14 30.66
C LYS A 809 16.16 -27.01 29.18
N THR A 810 16.32 -25.79 28.67
CA THR A 810 16.75 -25.52 27.29
C THR A 810 18.08 -26.17 26.97
N ALA A 811 19.07 -26.08 27.86
CA ALA A 811 20.37 -26.71 27.65
C ALA A 811 20.28 -28.24 27.55
N ARG A 812 19.45 -28.86 28.40
CA ARG A 812 19.19 -30.31 28.34
C ARG A 812 18.44 -30.69 27.05
N GLU A 813 17.46 -29.90 26.64
CA GLU A 813 16.75 -30.07 25.36
C GLU A 813 17.70 -29.92 24.16
N ALA A 814 18.74 -29.08 24.26
CA ALA A 814 19.81 -28.91 23.27
C ALA A 814 20.84 -30.06 23.29
N GLY A 815 20.73 -31.02 24.20
CA GLY A 815 21.60 -32.19 24.29
C GLY A 815 22.79 -32.05 25.24
N ILE A 816 22.83 -31.01 26.08
CA ILE A 816 23.90 -30.81 27.07
C ILE A 816 23.55 -31.51 28.39
N THR A 817 24.45 -32.37 28.86
CA THR A 817 24.26 -33.16 30.10
C THR A 817 25.08 -32.64 31.28
N SER A 818 26.17 -31.89 31.03
CA SER A 818 27.06 -31.38 32.08
C SER A 818 26.41 -30.22 32.88
N SER A 819 25.99 -30.50 34.11
CA SER A 819 25.42 -29.48 35.01
C SER A 819 26.36 -28.30 35.25
N ILE A 820 27.67 -28.54 35.38
CA ILE A 820 28.68 -27.48 35.60
C ILE A 820 28.73 -26.54 34.39
N LEU A 821 28.75 -27.11 33.18
CA LEU A 821 28.75 -26.32 31.94
C LEU A 821 27.47 -25.49 31.82
N ILE A 822 26.32 -26.09 32.16
CA ILE A 822 25.02 -25.41 32.13
C ILE A 822 25.00 -24.22 33.09
N GLU A 823 25.45 -24.39 34.35
CA GLU A 823 25.47 -23.26 35.30
C GLU A 823 26.40 -22.14 34.83
N LYS A 824 27.58 -22.48 34.31
CA LYS A 824 28.52 -21.52 33.73
C LYS A 824 27.88 -20.73 32.59
N ALA A 825 27.21 -21.42 31.67
CA ALA A 825 26.52 -20.81 30.54
C ALA A 825 25.35 -19.91 30.97
N VAL A 826 24.54 -20.36 31.92
CA VAL A 826 23.45 -19.56 32.49
C VAL A 826 23.99 -18.27 33.10
N GLN A 827 25.07 -18.37 33.88
CA GLN A 827 25.69 -17.21 34.52
C GLN A 827 26.26 -16.24 33.48
N ALA A 828 27.02 -16.73 32.50
CA ALA A 828 27.59 -15.91 31.44
C ALA A 828 26.52 -15.18 30.61
N GLY A 829 25.38 -15.84 30.32
CA GLY A 829 24.25 -15.21 29.65
C GLY A 829 23.66 -14.04 30.46
N PHE A 830 23.40 -14.24 31.75
CA PHE A 830 22.89 -13.14 32.60
C PHE A 830 23.89 -12.00 32.75
N GLU A 831 25.18 -12.30 32.93
CA GLU A 831 26.22 -11.26 33.01
C GLU A 831 26.32 -10.44 31.72
N ALA A 832 26.21 -11.09 30.55
CA ALA A 832 26.20 -10.39 29.27
C ALA A 832 24.96 -9.48 29.12
N PHE A 833 23.80 -9.96 29.57
CA PHE A 833 22.57 -9.16 29.57
C PHE A 833 22.67 -7.94 30.49
N ASP A 834 23.19 -8.13 31.70
CA ASP A 834 23.35 -7.07 32.70
C ASP A 834 24.33 -5.99 32.22
N LYS A 835 25.48 -6.41 31.70
CA LYS A 835 26.46 -5.48 31.11
C LYS A 835 25.86 -4.65 29.97
N PHE A 836 24.96 -5.22 29.17
CA PHE A 836 24.33 -4.50 28.07
C PHE A 836 23.32 -3.47 28.58
N ASN A 837 22.54 -3.82 29.61
CA ASN A 837 21.63 -2.90 30.27
C ASN A 837 22.38 -1.75 30.97
N GLU A 838 23.44 -2.07 31.71
CA GLU A 838 24.30 -1.07 32.36
C GLU A 838 24.95 -0.13 31.35
N TRP A 839 25.46 -0.67 30.24
CA TRP A 839 26.05 0.12 29.16
C TRP A 839 25.03 1.11 28.56
N GLN A 840 23.80 0.65 28.27
CA GLN A 840 22.74 1.52 27.73
C GLN A 840 22.42 2.67 28.68
N GLN A 841 22.28 2.38 29.97
CA GLN A 841 21.97 3.40 30.99
C GLN A 841 23.11 4.41 31.14
N LYS A 842 24.36 3.94 31.21
CA LYS A 842 25.52 4.83 31.30
C LYS A 842 25.64 5.71 30.05
N ARG A 843 25.54 5.11 28.86
CA ARG A 843 25.65 5.85 27.60
C ARG A 843 24.51 6.87 27.45
N GLY A 844 23.31 6.51 27.86
CA GLY A 844 22.18 7.43 27.86
C GLY A 844 22.35 8.62 28.80
N GLN A 845 22.84 8.39 30.03
CA GLN A 845 23.15 9.46 30.97
C GLN A 845 24.22 10.41 30.42
N GLU A 846 25.29 9.88 29.81
CA GLU A 846 26.32 10.68 29.14
C GLU A 846 25.68 11.62 28.10
N ILE A 847 24.85 11.09 27.20
CA ILE A 847 24.20 11.88 26.14
C ILE A 847 23.26 12.94 26.72
N LEU A 848 22.39 12.58 27.66
CA LEU A 848 21.42 13.51 28.26
C LEU A 848 22.10 14.64 29.05
N SER A 849 23.25 14.37 29.66
CA SER A 849 24.05 15.37 30.39
C SER A 849 24.77 16.37 29.48
N GLN A 850 25.07 15.96 28.23
CA GLN A 850 25.76 16.80 27.25
C GLN A 850 24.82 17.73 26.46
N LEU A 851 23.50 17.48 26.51
CA LEU A 851 22.51 18.31 25.84
C LEU A 851 22.47 19.73 26.43
N LYS A 852 22.66 20.75 25.58
CA LYS A 852 22.55 22.15 26.00
C LYS A 852 21.09 22.55 26.28
N PRO A 853 20.82 23.59 27.08
CA PRO A 853 19.45 24.02 27.41
C PRO A 853 18.55 24.35 26.21
N ASP A 854 19.14 24.83 25.11
CA ASP A 854 18.49 25.22 23.86
C ASP A 854 18.55 24.14 22.77
N GLU A 855 19.31 23.06 23.01
CA GLU A 855 19.46 21.95 22.07
C GLU A 855 18.22 21.05 22.08
N LYS A 856 17.79 20.63 20.89
CA LYS A 856 16.64 19.74 20.71
C LYS A 856 17.12 18.36 20.28
N ALA A 857 16.65 17.34 20.98
CA ALA A 857 16.89 15.94 20.67
C ALA A 857 15.57 15.20 20.43
N ILE A 858 15.58 14.25 19.51
CA ILE A 858 14.43 13.40 19.21
C ILE A 858 14.68 12.01 19.80
N VAL A 859 13.78 11.55 20.68
CA VAL A 859 13.77 10.18 21.17
C VAL A 859 12.92 9.33 20.22
N LEU A 860 13.48 8.24 19.71
CA LEU A 860 12.73 7.32 18.86
C LEU A 860 11.88 6.38 19.73
N ILE A 861 10.57 6.56 19.69
CA ILE A 861 9.61 5.85 20.52
C ILE A 861 9.03 4.65 19.76
N GLY A 862 8.94 3.52 20.44
CA GLY A 862 8.29 2.34 19.89
C GLY A 862 8.81 1.07 20.56
N ARG A 863 8.53 -0.05 19.94
CA ARG A 863 9.00 -1.36 20.39
C ARG A 863 10.39 -1.59 19.83
N ALA A 864 11.21 -2.39 20.52
CA ALA A 864 12.60 -2.63 20.11
C ALA A 864 12.69 -3.13 18.66
N TYR A 865 11.83 -4.07 18.26
CA TYR A 865 11.77 -4.56 16.89
C TYR A 865 11.24 -3.55 15.87
N ASN A 866 10.56 -2.47 16.27
CA ASN A 866 10.17 -1.40 15.35
C ASN A 866 11.26 -0.33 15.21
N THR A 867 12.06 -0.13 16.26
CA THR A 867 12.95 1.03 16.43
C THR A 867 14.43 0.70 16.27
N TYR A 868 14.81 -0.57 16.34
CA TYR A 868 16.20 -1.02 16.23
C TYR A 868 16.46 -1.96 15.05
N ASP A 869 15.43 -2.25 14.24
CA ASP A 869 15.58 -2.85 12.93
C ASP A 869 15.64 -1.75 11.87
N GLU A 870 16.74 -1.68 11.13
CA GLU A 870 16.98 -0.62 10.13
C GLU A 870 15.93 -0.58 9.01
N ALA A 871 15.45 -1.76 8.59
CA ALA A 871 14.46 -1.87 7.53
C ALA A 871 13.08 -1.43 8.05
N MET A 872 12.73 -1.80 9.29
CA MET A 872 11.46 -1.40 9.90
C MET A 872 11.41 0.08 10.28
N THR A 873 12.53 0.63 10.74
CA THR A 873 12.66 2.08 11.03
C THR A 873 12.80 2.94 9.79
N LEU A 874 12.98 2.35 8.60
CA LEU A 874 13.27 3.08 7.36
C LEU A 874 14.50 4.00 7.50
N ASN A 875 15.45 3.61 8.35
CA ASN A 875 16.66 4.37 8.69
C ASN A 875 16.39 5.83 9.13
N ILE A 876 15.31 6.07 9.87
CA ILE A 876 14.97 7.41 10.39
C ILE A 876 16.11 8.03 11.22
N PRO A 877 16.83 7.32 12.11
CA PRO A 877 17.90 7.92 12.90
C PRO A 877 18.98 8.62 12.06
N GLU A 878 19.43 8.00 10.97
CA GLU A 878 20.41 8.60 10.06
C GLU A 878 19.85 9.80 9.30
N LYS A 879 18.56 9.78 8.95
CA LYS A 879 17.90 10.93 8.31
C LYS A 879 17.81 12.14 9.25
N LEU A 880 17.55 11.90 10.53
CA LEU A 880 17.56 12.96 11.54
C LEU A 880 18.97 13.54 11.70
N ARG A 881 19.99 12.67 11.69
CA ARG A 881 21.40 13.08 11.72
C ARG A 881 21.79 13.94 10.52
N ASP A 882 21.35 13.57 9.31
CA ASP A 882 21.53 14.37 8.08
C ASP A 882 20.88 15.76 8.18
N MET A 883 19.86 15.91 9.03
CA MET A 883 19.19 17.18 9.35
C MET A 883 19.83 17.91 10.54
N ASN A 884 20.98 17.42 11.03
CA ASN A 884 21.66 17.91 12.22
C ASN A 884 20.79 17.84 13.50
N VAL A 885 19.96 16.79 13.61
CA VAL A 885 19.12 16.49 14.77
C VAL A 885 19.59 15.21 15.44
N LEU A 886 19.86 15.27 16.76
CA LEU A 886 20.28 14.11 17.53
C LEU A 886 19.10 13.14 17.76
N ALA A 887 19.25 11.89 17.32
CA ALA A 887 18.29 10.82 17.56
C ALA A 887 18.75 9.93 18.73
N ILE A 888 17.91 9.79 19.76
CA ILE A 888 18.21 9.03 20.99
C ILE A 888 17.39 7.73 21.02
N PRO A 889 18.04 6.56 21.23
CA PRO A 889 17.33 5.30 21.48
C PRO A 889 16.47 5.36 22.75
N LEU A 890 15.27 4.79 22.74
CA LEU A 890 14.39 4.78 23.92
C LEU A 890 15.05 4.16 25.16
N ASP A 891 15.88 3.13 24.96
CA ASP A 891 16.53 2.39 26.06
C ASP A 891 17.68 3.17 26.73
N PHE A 892 18.06 4.33 26.18
CA PHE A 892 19.02 5.25 26.80
C PHE A 892 18.37 6.14 27.85
N LEU A 893 17.04 6.22 27.88
CA LEU A 893 16.36 6.99 28.91
C LEU A 893 16.36 6.24 30.26
N PRO A 894 16.55 6.95 31.39
CA PRO A 894 16.45 6.39 32.74
C PRO A 894 14.99 6.18 33.16
N LEU A 895 14.27 5.33 32.42
CA LEU A 895 12.82 5.16 32.53
C LEU A 895 12.32 4.71 33.91
N GLN A 896 13.18 4.04 34.67
CA GLN A 896 12.83 3.58 36.02
C GLN A 896 12.59 4.75 36.97
N ALA A 897 13.20 5.92 36.75
CA ALA A 897 12.92 7.12 37.53
C ALA A 897 11.47 7.62 37.38
N MET A 898 10.79 7.22 36.29
CA MET A 898 9.41 7.63 35.99
C MET A 898 8.39 6.58 36.42
N SER A 899 8.80 5.42 36.98
CA SER A 899 7.90 4.29 37.21
C SER A 899 6.72 4.65 38.12
N ASP A 900 6.97 5.39 39.19
CA ASP A 900 5.97 5.65 40.22
C ASP A 900 4.85 6.55 39.69
N GLU A 901 5.22 7.57 38.91
CA GLU A 901 4.28 8.44 38.21
C GLU A 901 3.43 7.66 37.20
N ILE A 902 4.05 6.76 36.43
CA ILE A 902 3.35 5.95 35.43
C ILE A 902 2.44 4.92 36.09
N ILE A 903 2.86 4.29 37.19
CA ILE A 903 2.01 3.35 37.94
C ILE A 903 0.78 4.07 38.49
N LYS A 904 0.95 5.30 39.01
CA LYS A 904 -0.17 6.10 39.50
C LYS A 904 -1.14 6.50 38.38
N ALA A 905 -0.63 6.93 37.23
CA ALA A 905 -1.45 7.36 36.10
C ALA A 905 -2.09 6.19 35.33
N HIS A 906 -1.37 5.07 35.22
CA HIS A 906 -1.74 3.90 34.41
C HIS A 906 -1.52 2.59 35.19
N PRO A 907 -2.24 2.37 36.31
CA PRO A 907 -1.98 1.25 37.24
C PRO A 907 -2.17 -0.13 36.63
N ASN A 908 -2.92 -0.20 35.52
CA ASN A 908 -3.17 -1.43 34.77
C ASN A 908 -2.36 -1.51 33.48
N MET A 909 -1.25 -0.77 33.34
CA MET A 909 -0.37 -0.92 32.17
C MET A 909 0.43 -2.22 32.25
N TYR A 910 -0.24 -3.32 31.87
CA TYR A 910 0.31 -4.66 31.94
C TYR A 910 1.22 -5.01 30.76
N TRP A 911 1.33 -4.16 29.74
CA TRP A 911 2.22 -4.36 28.60
C TRP A 911 3.60 -3.81 28.89
N LYS A 912 4.66 -4.62 28.73
CA LYS A 912 6.04 -4.14 28.95
C LYS A 912 6.37 -2.94 28.07
N ALA A 913 6.05 -3.02 26.77
CA ALA A 913 6.31 -1.92 25.84
C ALA A 913 5.57 -0.65 26.26
N GLY A 914 4.32 -0.78 26.74
CA GLY A 914 3.55 0.34 27.27
C GLY A 914 4.20 1.01 28.48
N GLN A 915 4.74 0.23 29.42
CA GLN A 915 5.48 0.77 30.57
C GLN A 915 6.67 1.62 30.12
N LYS A 916 7.48 1.10 29.18
CA LYS A 916 8.64 1.81 28.64
C LYS A 916 8.24 3.08 27.86
N ILE A 917 7.25 2.97 26.98
CA ILE A 917 6.79 4.06 26.12
C ILE A 917 6.18 5.20 26.95
N LEU A 918 5.36 4.88 27.96
CA LEU A 918 4.77 5.91 28.82
C LEU A 918 5.80 6.54 29.77
N GLY A 919 6.76 5.77 30.29
CA GLY A 919 7.90 6.34 31.01
C GLY A 919 8.69 7.33 30.16
N ALA A 920 8.92 6.99 28.88
CA ALA A 920 9.59 7.89 27.95
C ALA A 920 8.74 9.14 27.66
N ALA A 921 7.44 8.98 27.47
CA ALA A 921 6.50 10.08 27.26
C ALA A 921 6.53 11.09 28.42
N ARG A 922 6.52 10.60 29.66
CA ARG A 922 6.58 11.44 30.86
C ARG A 922 7.89 12.21 30.95
N MET A 923 9.01 11.57 30.66
CA MET A 923 10.31 12.23 30.61
C MET A 923 10.39 13.30 29.51
N ILE A 924 9.84 13.02 28.33
CA ILE A 924 9.76 13.97 27.20
C ILE A 924 8.90 15.19 27.55
N ALA A 925 7.80 14.97 28.28
CA ALA A 925 6.94 16.05 28.74
C ALA A 925 7.65 16.96 29.76
N GLN A 926 8.46 16.38 30.65
CA GLN A 926 9.20 17.10 31.68
C GLN A 926 10.45 17.84 31.15
N ASP A 927 11.13 17.29 30.13
CA ASP A 927 12.34 17.89 29.56
C ASP A 927 12.04 18.69 28.28
N LYS A 928 12.22 20.02 28.33
CA LYS A 928 11.98 20.91 27.19
C LYS A 928 12.84 20.60 25.96
N ARG A 929 14.01 19.98 26.15
CA ARG A 929 14.97 19.61 25.10
C ARG A 929 14.54 18.37 24.31
N LEU A 930 13.72 17.51 24.88
CA LEU A 930 13.34 16.22 24.28
C LEU A 930 12.01 16.31 23.52
N PHE A 931 11.97 15.62 22.38
CA PHE A 931 10.79 15.46 21.53
C PHE A 931 10.65 13.98 21.14
N GLY A 932 9.42 13.47 21.00
CA GLY A 932 9.19 12.07 20.69
C GLY A 932 8.89 11.85 19.21
N LEU A 933 9.52 10.85 18.59
CA LEU A 933 9.13 10.36 17.26
C LEU A 933 8.69 8.90 17.35
N TYR A 934 7.38 8.68 17.26
CA TYR A 934 6.78 7.36 17.47
C TYR A 934 6.75 6.52 16.18
N VAL A 935 7.39 5.35 16.21
CA VAL A 935 7.42 4.36 15.12
C VAL A 935 6.58 3.13 15.48
N THR A 936 5.55 2.87 14.66
CA THR A 936 4.64 1.72 14.80
C THR A 936 4.35 1.05 13.45
N ASN A 937 3.70 -0.11 13.49
CA ASN A 937 3.26 -0.88 12.34
C ASN A 937 1.73 -0.99 12.30
N PHE A 938 1.17 -1.06 11.09
CA PHE A 938 -0.27 -1.29 10.88
C PHE A 938 -0.72 -2.65 11.48
N ASN A 939 -1.98 -2.75 11.92
CA ASN A 939 -2.56 -3.91 12.64
C ASN A 939 -1.92 -4.21 14.00
N CYS A 940 -1.31 -3.21 14.63
CA CYS A 940 -0.75 -3.39 15.96
C CYS A 940 -1.81 -3.20 17.06
N GLY A 941 -2.29 -4.31 17.64
CA GLY A 941 -3.31 -4.29 18.69
C GLY A 941 -2.97 -3.38 19.89
N PRO A 942 -1.80 -3.51 20.55
CA PRO A 942 -1.51 -2.66 21.71
C PRO A 942 -1.30 -1.18 21.37
N ASP A 943 -0.94 -0.82 20.13
CA ASP A 943 -0.74 0.59 19.77
C ASP A 943 -2.05 1.34 19.54
N SER A 944 -3.17 0.62 19.39
CA SER A 944 -4.52 1.22 19.23
C SER A 944 -4.92 2.16 20.38
N TYR A 945 -4.37 1.97 21.59
CA TYR A 945 -4.57 2.88 22.72
C TYR A 945 -3.27 3.51 23.24
N LEU A 946 -2.10 2.86 23.07
CA LEU A 946 -0.83 3.44 23.52
C LEU A 946 -0.51 4.76 22.81
N LEU A 947 -0.87 4.92 21.53
CA LEU A 947 -0.69 6.18 20.82
C LEU A 947 -1.48 7.33 21.46
N LYS A 948 -2.72 7.06 21.88
CA LYS A 948 -3.56 8.05 22.56
C LYS A 948 -3.00 8.42 23.94
N PHE A 949 -2.54 7.43 24.69
CA PHE A 949 -1.92 7.68 25.99
C PHE A 949 -0.61 8.44 25.84
N PHE A 950 0.24 8.06 24.87
CA PHE A 950 1.47 8.77 24.56
C PHE A 950 1.19 10.24 24.22
N SER A 951 0.26 10.49 23.29
CA SER A 951 -0.10 11.86 22.87
C SER A 951 -0.62 12.70 24.02
N LYS A 952 -1.39 12.11 24.94
CA LYS A 952 -1.87 12.78 26.15
C LYS A 952 -0.73 13.08 27.13
N GLU A 953 0.19 12.15 27.33
CA GLU A 953 1.34 12.34 28.23
C GLU A 953 2.30 13.42 27.69
N THR A 954 2.43 13.55 26.37
CA THR A 954 3.27 14.56 25.72
C THR A 954 2.52 15.82 25.30
N GLU A 955 1.34 16.08 25.87
CA GLU A 955 0.51 17.22 25.50
C GLU A 955 1.31 18.54 25.62
N GLY A 956 1.27 19.37 24.57
CA GLY A 956 2.05 20.61 24.47
C GLY A 956 3.43 20.46 23.83
N LYS A 957 3.82 19.24 23.42
CA LYS A 957 4.95 19.01 22.51
C LYS A 957 4.42 18.65 21.10
N PRO A 958 5.04 19.17 20.03
CA PRO A 958 4.71 18.82 18.64
C PRO A 958 5.06 17.37 18.29
#